data_AF-A0A010RCF9-F1
#
_entry.id   AF-A0A010RCF9-F1
#
_cell.length_a   1.000
_cell.length_b   1.000
_cell.length_c   1.000
_cell.angle_alpha   90.00
_cell.angle_beta   90.00
_cell.angle_gamma   90.00
#
_symmetry.space_group_name_H-M   'P 1'
#
loop_
_entity.id
_entity.type
_entity.pdbx_description
1 polymer ?
#
loop_
_entity_poly.entity_id
_entity_poly.type
_entity_poly.pdbx_seq_one_letter_code
_entity_poly.pdbx_strand_id
1 'polypeptide(L)'
;MSTSNNSRRSLLLADRTLLKKVFSSDETTVDLFYKNQACFSTVVIRNGPKEIGTVVKSLDTCRLPWLEEEHLGSGSYGDVYKVVVAKGHFVVKGYANPEPEALARKDYKVKSAINFREEAETMRKILQSTSKHDNILESIGTLEIGSNPLRFSLFMELAIDNLENYLMVKDPEPKLDADARIRSLKSAWGLADGLHFLHTQMKTPDMQKMVCYHMDLKPSNILIFKDTRQGSHEEDLIWKVSDFGMSRVKMPHNSTSPNVGERDIDFNTMFNKNTHSDTMSGTQGRVGIGTYLPSEALSPERSMNQKSDVWSLGCIISVLFTHLEEGAEGIKQYHESRRRENGNTEEFFKETYLGYKVSSAVKQCHRKLIAKANSRNPLEKDPVSFMLGFLENRVFQLDQRDRCDAKTVADRLKETVERYKGTAVPEKSAEQLKSKRHLLKKFTSLSEMMKGSKSQDGVQHWSLGIPTPVSLKGCDTSLDGSIIYWSDSWLFLFTSASTMDVKKSVLQPIGKYKLEDGNGFWTAAKISRRYVVATTTGGDSSKCFIFRIQGGQAATPSFEETPSIIRLSNPVQKLDLVENSNIVFWVSEDEHDNSRSILFRARVSQPLLLSSETRPVSQHEDAFLMDEYRFLLKWPVSEVIHLCMKTPSEGYLVIRPKNQSHTVSVKSVSLAQLGPGNVDQPRFGSFTFTPEGPSGHTSSLFTTSAHFHNKPGVVVVAHEKQMFEIGFSGHRDTARDPVLNIIDSPGSAVGRP
;
A
#
# COMPACT_ATOMS: atom_id res chain seq x y z
N MET A 1 -14.94 0.56 52.79
CA MET A 1 -15.01 1.43 51.61
C MET A 1 -13.60 1.60 51.05
N SER A 2 -13.26 0.87 50.00
CA SER A 2 -12.06 1.04 49.17
C SER A 2 -12.29 0.17 47.94
N THR A 3 -13.01 0.73 46.97
CA THR A 3 -13.25 0.08 45.67
C THR A 3 -11.96 0.15 44.87
N SER A 4 -11.33 -1.01 44.71
CA SER A 4 -10.19 -1.17 43.81
C SER A 4 -10.62 -0.90 42.37
N ASN A 5 -10.04 0.16 41.81
CA ASN A 5 -10.06 0.45 40.38
C ASN A 5 -9.32 -0.66 39.63
N ASN A 6 -9.99 -1.79 39.43
CA ASN A 6 -9.61 -2.76 38.41
C ASN A 6 -9.81 -2.08 37.05
N SER A 7 -8.69 -1.75 36.41
CA SER A 7 -8.61 -1.36 35.00
C SER A 7 -9.55 -2.24 34.17
N ARG A 8 -10.54 -1.63 33.53
CA ARG A 8 -11.48 -2.28 32.61
C ARG A 8 -10.69 -3.06 31.55
N ARG A 9 -10.46 -4.35 31.78
CA ARG A 9 -10.11 -5.31 30.72
C ARG A 9 -11.24 -5.22 29.69
N SER A 10 -10.91 -5.05 28.41
CA SER A 10 -11.93 -4.90 27.37
C SER A 10 -12.82 -6.15 27.35
N LEU A 11 -14.03 -6.03 27.91
CA LEU A 11 -15.05 -7.07 28.05
C LEU A 11 -15.71 -7.47 26.71
N LEU A 12 -15.16 -7.06 25.56
CA LEU A 12 -15.81 -7.20 24.25
C LEU A 12 -15.49 -8.51 23.51
N LEU A 13 -14.56 -9.32 24.01
CA LEU A 13 -14.41 -10.71 23.55
C LEU A 13 -15.05 -11.61 24.60
N ALA A 14 -16.36 -11.75 24.52
CA ALA A 14 -17.11 -12.67 25.37
C ALA A 14 -16.89 -14.09 24.85
N ASP A 15 -16.31 -14.95 25.69
CA ASP A 15 -16.28 -16.37 25.42
C ASP A 15 -17.69 -16.97 25.51
N ARG A 16 -17.90 -18.11 24.86
CA ARG A 16 -19.21 -18.76 24.81
C ARG A 16 -19.73 -19.10 26.21
N THR A 17 -18.85 -19.35 27.17
CA THR A 17 -19.18 -19.64 28.58
C THR A 17 -19.78 -18.41 29.27
N LEU A 18 -19.21 -17.23 29.06
CA LEU A 18 -19.71 -15.95 29.55
C LEU A 18 -21.04 -15.61 28.89
N LEU A 19 -21.15 -15.78 27.57
CA LEU A 19 -22.41 -15.54 26.86
C LEU A 19 -23.53 -16.46 27.37
N LYS A 20 -23.26 -17.73 27.63
CA LYS A 20 -24.24 -18.64 28.25
C LYS A 20 -24.68 -18.17 29.63
N LYS A 21 -23.80 -17.56 30.42
CA LYS A 21 -24.18 -16.95 31.72
C LYS A 21 -25.04 -15.70 31.54
N VAL A 22 -24.71 -14.85 30.58
CA VAL A 22 -25.43 -13.58 30.31
C VAL A 22 -26.81 -13.81 29.72
N PHE A 23 -26.93 -14.76 28.77
CA PHE A 23 -28.16 -15.08 28.07
C PHE A 23 -28.87 -16.31 28.64
N SER A 24 -28.63 -16.66 29.91
CA SER A 24 -29.32 -17.75 30.62
C SER A 24 -29.35 -19.09 29.87
N SER A 25 -28.27 -19.40 29.16
CA SER A 25 -28.09 -20.61 28.33
C SER A 25 -29.00 -20.72 27.09
N ASP A 26 -29.60 -19.61 26.62
CA ASP A 26 -30.24 -19.61 25.29
C ASP A 26 -29.18 -19.74 24.19
N GLU A 27 -29.00 -20.97 23.70
CA GLU A 27 -28.02 -21.30 22.66
C GLU A 27 -28.23 -20.49 21.37
N THR A 28 -29.47 -20.12 21.03
CA THR A 28 -29.77 -19.38 19.79
C THR A 28 -29.24 -17.96 19.86
N THR A 29 -29.52 -17.25 20.96
CA THR A 29 -29.03 -15.88 21.19
C THR A 29 -27.52 -15.87 21.41
N VAL A 30 -26.98 -16.85 22.14
CA VAL A 30 -25.53 -17.02 22.32
C VAL A 30 -24.83 -17.18 20.98
N ASP A 31 -25.34 -18.06 20.10
CA ASP A 31 -24.73 -18.29 18.79
C ASP A 31 -24.87 -17.08 17.87
N LEU A 32 -26.02 -16.39 17.89
CA LEU A 32 -26.22 -15.18 17.11
C LEU A 32 -25.25 -14.06 17.56
N PHE A 33 -25.11 -13.83 18.86
CA PHE A 33 -24.19 -12.84 19.39
C PHE A 33 -22.74 -13.22 19.09
N TYR A 34 -22.37 -14.48 19.35
CA TYR A 34 -21.01 -14.98 19.13
C TYR A 34 -20.57 -14.85 17.67
N LYS A 35 -21.47 -15.18 16.71
CA LYS A 35 -21.22 -15.06 15.26
C LYS A 35 -21.11 -13.61 14.78
N ASN A 36 -21.76 -12.66 15.46
CA ASN A 36 -21.75 -11.24 15.06
C ASN A 36 -20.75 -10.39 15.88
N GLN A 37 -20.02 -11.00 16.81
CA GLN A 37 -19.12 -10.29 17.72
C GLN A 37 -18.03 -9.52 16.99
N ALA A 38 -17.53 -10.02 15.86
CA ALA A 38 -16.53 -9.33 15.04
C ALA A 38 -16.99 -7.96 14.52
N CYS A 39 -18.30 -7.72 14.38
CA CYS A 39 -18.85 -6.46 13.88
C CYS A 39 -18.61 -5.29 14.83
N PHE A 40 -18.51 -5.54 16.13
CA PHE A 40 -18.38 -4.52 17.18
C PHE A 40 -17.20 -4.75 18.13
N SER A 41 -16.56 -5.92 18.10
CA SER A 41 -15.36 -6.23 18.87
C SER A 41 -14.12 -5.95 18.03
N THR A 42 -13.42 -4.87 18.36
CA THR A 42 -12.20 -4.45 17.66
C THR A 42 -10.99 -4.76 18.54
N VAL A 43 -9.93 -5.29 17.94
CA VAL A 43 -8.69 -5.64 18.65
C VAL A 43 -8.03 -4.39 19.22
N VAL A 44 -7.58 -4.47 20.47
CA VAL A 44 -6.74 -3.44 21.10
C VAL A 44 -5.32 -3.96 21.18
N ILE A 45 -4.40 -3.31 20.47
CA ILE A 45 -2.97 -3.60 20.55
C ILE A 45 -2.44 -3.03 21.85
N ARG A 46 -1.73 -3.86 22.60
CA ARG A 46 -1.30 -3.58 23.97
C ARG A 46 0.20 -3.78 24.11
N ASN A 47 0.86 -2.81 24.72
CA ASN A 47 2.28 -2.87 25.06
C ASN A 47 2.55 -2.25 26.43
N GLY A 48 3.18 -3.02 27.31
CA GLY A 48 3.60 -2.56 28.62
C GLY A 48 4.37 -3.62 29.42
N PRO A 49 4.99 -3.24 30.54
CA PRO A 49 5.87 -4.13 31.33
C PRO A 49 5.20 -5.41 31.86
N LYS A 50 3.86 -5.44 31.88
CA LYS A 50 3.04 -6.58 32.35
C LYS A 50 2.14 -7.16 31.25
N GLU A 51 2.25 -6.69 30.01
CA GLU A 51 1.41 -7.12 28.89
C GLU A 51 2.25 -7.97 27.92
N ILE A 52 1.83 -9.22 27.66
CA ILE A 52 2.56 -10.21 26.83
C ILE A 52 2.33 -9.96 25.31
N GLY A 53 1.95 -8.74 24.95
CA GLY A 53 1.41 -8.42 23.63
C GLY A 53 -0.03 -8.88 23.44
N THR A 54 -0.62 -8.56 22.29
CA THR A 54 -2.01 -8.90 21.97
C THR A 54 -2.08 -10.25 21.25
N VAL A 55 -2.86 -11.18 21.80
CA VAL A 55 -3.10 -12.50 21.18
C VAL A 55 -4.58 -12.62 20.83
N VAL A 56 -4.85 -12.91 19.56
CA VAL A 56 -6.17 -13.11 19.00
C VAL A 56 -6.28 -14.56 18.53
N LYS A 57 -7.29 -15.29 19.01
CA LYS A 57 -7.48 -16.70 18.63
C LYS A 57 -7.96 -16.85 17.19
N SER A 58 -8.98 -16.08 16.81
CA SER A 58 -9.54 -16.05 15.46
C SER A 58 -10.11 -14.67 15.15
N LEU A 59 -9.98 -14.26 13.88
CA LEU A 59 -10.59 -13.05 13.33
C LEU A 59 -12.11 -13.19 13.14
N ASP A 60 -12.68 -14.38 13.31
CA ASP A 60 -14.15 -14.57 13.32
C ASP A 60 -14.82 -13.89 14.52
N THR A 61 -14.04 -13.61 15.56
CA THR A 61 -14.55 -13.06 16.84
C THR A 61 -14.21 -11.59 17.04
N CYS A 62 -13.32 -11.02 16.23
CA CYS A 62 -12.90 -9.63 16.33
C CYS A 62 -12.33 -9.11 15.01
N ARG A 63 -12.49 -7.81 14.78
CA ARG A 63 -11.89 -7.10 13.64
C ARG A 63 -10.60 -6.38 14.02
N LEU A 64 -9.72 -6.21 13.05
CA LEU A 64 -8.48 -5.46 13.23
C LEU A 64 -8.76 -3.94 13.29
N PRO A 65 -7.96 -3.15 14.04
CA PRO A 65 -8.22 -1.73 14.28
C PRO A 65 -7.64 -0.82 13.19
N TRP A 66 -7.53 -1.29 11.94
CA TRP A 66 -6.95 -0.51 10.84
C TRP A 66 -8.01 0.39 10.22
N LEU A 67 -7.73 1.68 10.13
CA LEU A 67 -8.46 2.63 9.30
C LEU A 67 -7.89 2.64 7.88
N GLU A 68 -6.58 2.50 7.77
CA GLU A 68 -5.82 2.44 6.51
C GLU A 68 -4.72 1.39 6.65
N GLU A 69 -4.38 0.77 5.52
CA GLU A 69 -3.28 -0.20 5.38
C GLU A 69 -2.60 0.00 4.02
N GLU A 70 -1.29 0.21 4.04
CA GLU A 70 -0.46 0.46 2.87
C GLU A 70 0.79 -0.43 2.94
N HIS A 71 1.08 -1.21 1.90
CA HIS A 71 2.30 -2.01 1.83
C HIS A 71 3.51 -1.12 1.57
N LEU A 72 4.52 -1.18 2.45
CA LEU A 72 5.76 -0.39 2.32
C LEU A 72 6.90 -1.18 1.68
N GLY A 73 6.88 -2.51 1.80
CA GLY A 73 7.91 -3.36 1.21
C GLY A 73 7.97 -4.75 1.83
N SER A 74 8.81 -5.60 1.23
CA SER A 74 9.02 -6.98 1.66
C SER A 74 10.47 -7.15 2.07
N GLY A 75 10.70 -7.57 3.32
CA GLY A 75 12.02 -7.96 3.82
C GLY A 75 12.27 -9.46 3.67
N SER A 76 13.43 -9.92 4.15
CA SER A 76 13.81 -11.33 4.07
C SER A 76 12.88 -12.28 4.83
N TYR A 77 12.18 -11.80 5.86
CA TYR A 77 11.39 -12.62 6.79
C TYR A 77 9.90 -12.27 6.86
N GLY A 78 9.47 -11.27 6.10
CA GLY A 78 8.16 -10.70 6.30
C GLY A 78 7.90 -9.45 5.49
N ASP A 79 6.66 -9.02 5.53
CA ASP A 79 6.14 -7.87 4.80
C ASP A 79 5.92 -6.71 5.78
N VAL A 80 6.21 -5.49 5.37
CA VAL A 80 6.09 -4.29 6.18
C VAL A 80 4.96 -3.43 5.61
N TYR A 81 4.07 -2.98 6.49
CA TYR A 81 2.93 -2.15 6.18
C TYR A 81 2.98 -0.87 7.01
N LYS A 82 2.48 0.23 6.46
CA LYS A 82 2.00 1.37 7.21
C LYS A 82 0.55 1.11 7.56
N VAL A 83 0.22 1.21 8.83
CA VAL A 83 -1.15 1.03 9.32
C VAL A 83 -1.57 2.25 10.11
N VAL A 84 -2.80 2.71 9.91
CA VAL A 84 -3.40 3.76 10.74
C VAL A 84 -4.32 3.09 11.75
N VAL A 85 -3.90 3.07 13.02
CA VAL A 85 -4.65 2.43 14.10
C VAL A 85 -5.70 3.38 14.65
N ALA A 86 -6.95 2.91 14.74
CA ALA A 86 -8.06 3.71 15.25
C ALA A 86 -7.82 4.22 16.68
N LYS A 87 -8.40 5.39 17.00
CA LYS A 87 -8.42 5.98 18.35
C LYS A 87 -8.84 4.94 19.41
N GLY A 88 -8.12 4.89 20.53
CA GLY A 88 -8.40 4.00 21.65
C GLY A 88 -7.99 2.54 21.47
N HIS A 89 -7.44 2.15 20.31
CA HIS A 89 -7.11 0.75 19.98
C HIS A 89 -5.61 0.45 19.96
N PHE A 90 -4.77 1.43 20.30
CA PHE A 90 -3.35 1.27 20.55
C PHE A 90 -3.03 1.76 21.96
N VAL A 91 -2.60 0.86 22.85
CA VAL A 91 -2.34 1.16 24.26
C VAL A 91 -0.87 0.93 24.55
N VAL A 92 -0.15 2.02 24.87
CA VAL A 92 1.27 1.99 25.22
C VAL A 92 1.42 2.47 26.66
N LYS A 93 2.08 1.66 27.49
CA LYS A 93 2.32 1.95 28.93
C LYS A 93 1.02 2.30 29.69
N GLY A 94 -0.10 1.70 29.29
CA GLY A 94 -1.41 1.90 29.91
C GLY A 94 -2.21 3.10 29.38
N TYR A 95 -1.66 3.90 28.45
CA TYR A 95 -2.36 5.03 27.83
C TYR A 95 -2.80 4.66 26.42
N ALA A 96 -4.09 4.82 26.13
CA ALA A 96 -4.62 4.60 24.80
C ALA A 96 -4.36 5.83 23.90
N ASN A 97 -4.11 5.58 22.61
CA ASN A 97 -3.92 6.64 21.63
C ASN A 97 -5.15 7.56 21.57
N PRO A 98 -4.97 8.88 21.76
CA PRO A 98 -6.08 9.82 21.83
C PRO A 98 -6.71 10.09 20.47
N GLU A 99 -5.97 9.87 19.38
CA GLU A 99 -6.37 10.06 17.99
C GLU A 99 -5.81 8.91 17.14
N PRO A 100 -6.26 8.74 15.87
CA PRO A 100 -5.67 7.74 14.99
C PRO A 100 -4.15 7.86 14.88
N GLU A 101 -3.45 6.72 14.97
CA GLU A 101 -1.99 6.69 15.05
C GLU A 101 -1.39 5.87 13.90
N ALA A 102 -0.50 6.48 13.12
CA ALA A 102 0.19 5.83 12.01
C ALA A 102 1.44 5.09 12.50
N LEU A 103 1.50 3.78 12.27
CA LEU A 103 2.57 2.90 12.74
C LEU A 103 3.12 2.07 11.58
N ALA A 104 4.35 1.58 11.74
CA ALA A 104 4.88 0.51 10.90
C ALA A 104 4.52 -0.85 11.52
N ARG A 105 3.93 -1.75 10.74
CA ARG A 105 3.62 -3.13 11.11
C ARG A 105 4.45 -4.08 10.25
N LYS A 106 5.29 -4.91 10.86
CA LYS A 106 6.00 -6.00 10.18
C LYS A 106 5.33 -7.33 10.46
N ASP A 107 4.86 -7.99 9.42
CA ASP A 107 4.24 -9.30 9.47
C ASP A 107 5.27 -10.38 9.14
N TYR A 108 5.50 -11.32 10.06
CA TYR A 108 6.45 -12.39 9.88
C TYR A 108 5.81 -13.64 9.28
N LYS A 109 6.52 -14.30 8.37
CA LYS A 109 6.14 -15.60 7.81
C LYS A 109 6.67 -16.72 8.72
N VAL A 110 5.80 -17.24 9.58
CA VAL A 110 6.17 -18.23 10.60
C VAL A 110 6.25 -19.65 10.03
N LYS A 111 7.34 -20.38 10.34
CA LYS A 111 7.55 -21.79 9.93
C LYS A 111 6.70 -22.79 10.70
N SER A 112 6.59 -22.61 12.01
CA SER A 112 5.86 -23.49 12.94
C SER A 112 5.40 -22.72 14.17
N ALA A 113 4.14 -22.92 14.56
CA ALA A 113 3.52 -22.25 15.71
C ALA A 113 4.16 -22.60 17.06
N ILE A 114 4.80 -23.78 17.17
CA ILE A 114 5.34 -24.31 18.42
C ILE A 114 6.68 -23.65 18.77
N ASN A 115 7.59 -23.52 17.79
CA ASN A 115 8.91 -22.90 18.00
C ASN A 115 8.79 -21.37 18.14
N PHE A 116 7.80 -20.80 17.47
CA PHE A 116 7.61 -19.35 17.40
C PHE A 116 7.35 -18.69 18.77
N ARG A 117 6.64 -19.34 19.69
CA ARG A 117 6.21 -18.67 20.94
C ARG A 117 7.35 -18.38 21.90
N GLU A 118 8.23 -19.36 22.16
CA GLU A 118 9.42 -19.17 23.03
C GLU A 118 10.40 -18.17 22.43
N GLU A 119 10.54 -18.19 21.11
CA GLU A 119 11.49 -17.34 20.41
C GLU A 119 10.95 -15.92 20.18
N ALA A 120 9.64 -15.75 19.97
CA ALA A 120 8.96 -14.45 19.99
C ALA A 120 8.96 -13.82 21.38
N GLU A 121 8.88 -14.61 22.45
CA GLU A 121 9.15 -14.12 23.81
C GLU A 121 10.58 -13.61 23.96
N THR A 122 11.56 -14.24 23.31
CA THR A 122 12.95 -13.77 23.30
C THR A 122 13.11 -12.48 22.48
N MET A 123 12.50 -12.40 21.30
CA MET A 123 12.45 -11.17 20.50
C MET A 123 11.78 -10.03 21.27
N ARG A 124 10.68 -10.31 21.97
CA ARG A 124 10.04 -9.36 22.90
C ARG A 124 11.00 -8.97 24.01
N LYS A 125 11.74 -9.89 24.63
CA LYS A 125 12.75 -9.56 25.67
C LYS A 125 13.89 -8.68 25.16
N ILE A 126 14.32 -8.82 23.90
CA ILE A 126 15.32 -7.93 23.27
C ILE A 126 14.73 -6.53 23.12
N LEU A 127 13.55 -6.46 22.52
CA LEU A 127 12.88 -5.21 22.17
C LEU A 127 12.25 -4.50 23.38
N GLN A 128 12.00 -5.23 24.47
CA GLN A 128 11.52 -4.74 25.77
C GLN A 128 12.62 -4.77 26.84
N SER A 129 13.90 -4.92 26.44
CA SER A 129 15.01 -4.92 27.40
C SER A 129 14.98 -3.64 28.26
N THR A 130 15.32 -3.80 29.55
CA THR A 130 15.18 -2.73 30.55
C THR A 130 16.15 -1.58 30.33
N SER A 131 17.26 -1.85 29.63
CA SER A 131 18.14 -0.82 29.10
C SER A 131 17.70 -0.46 27.68
N LYS A 132 17.38 0.82 27.46
CA LYS A 132 16.94 1.34 26.15
C LYS A 132 18.03 2.21 25.56
N HIS A 133 18.13 2.23 24.23
CA HIS A 133 19.06 3.08 23.50
C HIS A 133 18.35 3.75 22.32
N ASP A 134 18.51 5.07 22.16
CA ASP A 134 17.77 5.86 21.18
C ASP A 134 18.02 5.44 19.72
N ASN A 135 19.22 4.92 19.44
CA ASN A 135 19.64 4.44 18.12
C ASN A 135 19.31 2.96 17.84
N ILE A 136 18.44 2.32 18.64
CA ILE A 136 17.91 0.98 18.40
C ILE A 136 16.39 1.07 18.26
N LEU A 137 15.84 0.48 17.20
CA LEU A 137 14.41 0.54 16.94
C LEU A 137 13.66 -0.34 17.96
N GLU A 138 12.75 0.29 18.71
CA GLU A 138 11.92 -0.40 19.70
C GLU A 138 10.64 -0.96 19.07
N SER A 139 10.23 -2.15 19.52
CA SER A 139 8.86 -2.61 19.30
C SER A 139 7.90 -1.94 20.27
N ILE A 140 6.92 -1.24 19.73
CA ILE A 140 5.86 -0.58 20.50
C ILE A 140 4.58 -1.41 20.61
N GLY A 141 4.57 -2.64 20.09
CA GLY A 141 3.48 -3.60 20.26
C GLY A 141 3.69 -4.86 19.44
N THR A 142 2.98 -5.92 19.80
CA THR A 142 2.93 -7.18 19.03
C THR A 142 1.50 -7.69 18.92
N LEU A 143 1.16 -8.29 17.78
CA LEU A 143 -0.11 -8.97 17.54
C LEU A 143 0.16 -10.40 17.06
N GLU A 144 -0.44 -11.37 17.73
CA GLU A 144 -0.43 -12.77 17.32
C GLU A 144 -1.85 -13.19 16.95
N ILE A 145 -2.04 -13.77 15.77
CA ILE A 145 -3.33 -14.24 15.28
C ILE A 145 -3.23 -15.76 15.08
N GLY A 146 -3.91 -16.51 15.95
CA GLY A 146 -3.92 -17.98 16.02
C GLY A 146 -4.71 -18.70 14.93
N SER A 147 -5.20 -17.99 13.91
CA SER A 147 -5.82 -18.58 12.73
C SER A 147 -4.77 -19.28 11.86
N ASN A 148 -5.16 -20.24 11.01
CA ASN A 148 -4.25 -20.84 10.02
C ASN A 148 -4.30 -20.04 8.70
N PRO A 149 -3.19 -19.44 8.21
CA PRO A 149 -1.83 -19.49 8.75
C PRO A 149 -1.62 -18.55 9.94
N LEU A 150 -0.82 -19.00 10.92
CA LEU A 150 -0.44 -18.22 12.11
C LEU A 150 0.23 -16.92 11.66
N ARG A 151 -0.27 -15.79 12.13
CA ARG A 151 0.32 -14.48 11.83
C ARG A 151 0.92 -13.86 13.08
N PHE A 152 2.15 -13.38 12.96
CA PHE A 152 2.77 -12.56 13.98
C PHE A 152 3.19 -11.23 13.40
N SER A 153 2.74 -10.16 14.05
CA SER A 153 2.98 -8.80 13.64
C SER A 153 3.70 -8.03 14.74
N LEU A 154 4.67 -7.23 14.34
CA LEU A 154 5.42 -6.34 15.22
C LEU A 154 5.17 -4.89 14.82
N PHE A 155 4.82 -4.05 15.80
CA PHE A 155 4.53 -2.64 15.60
C PHE A 155 5.73 -1.79 16.04
N MET A 156 6.07 -0.80 15.22
CA MET A 156 7.19 0.13 15.39
C MET A 156 6.74 1.55 15.05
N GLU A 157 7.48 2.52 15.54
CA GLU A 157 7.39 3.91 15.07
C GLU A 157 7.58 3.97 13.55
N LEU A 158 6.75 4.75 12.86
CA LEU A 158 6.85 4.92 11.41
C LEU A 158 8.07 5.80 11.06
N ALA A 159 9.04 5.21 10.36
CA ALA A 159 10.23 5.92 9.92
C ALA A 159 9.92 6.89 8.78
N ILE A 160 10.77 7.91 8.62
CA ILE A 160 10.77 8.80 7.46
C ILE A 160 11.19 8.03 6.20
N ASP A 161 12.24 7.21 6.34
CA ASP A 161 12.85 6.42 5.27
C ASP A 161 13.85 5.41 5.86
N ASN A 162 14.40 4.53 5.01
CA ASN A 162 15.62 3.79 5.31
C ASN A 162 16.86 4.52 4.74
N LEU A 163 18.04 4.23 5.28
CA LEU A 163 19.28 4.94 4.91
C LEU A 163 19.67 4.71 3.45
N GLU A 164 19.43 3.52 2.89
CA GLU A 164 19.73 3.25 1.48
C GLU A 164 18.94 4.17 0.54
N ASN A 165 17.61 4.18 0.70
CA ASN A 165 16.73 5.00 -0.12
C ASN A 165 16.93 6.50 0.15
N TYR A 166 17.23 6.87 1.40
CA TYR A 166 17.55 8.25 1.73
C TYR A 166 18.78 8.75 0.96
N LEU A 167 19.89 8.01 0.99
CA LEU A 167 21.14 8.40 0.34
C LEU A 167 21.06 8.33 -1.19
N MET A 168 20.21 7.46 -1.75
CA MET A 168 20.16 7.20 -3.19
C MET A 168 19.07 8.00 -3.92
N VAL A 169 17.95 8.28 -3.26
CA VAL A 169 16.73 8.83 -3.89
C VAL A 169 16.31 10.15 -3.25
N LYS A 170 16.31 10.24 -1.92
CA LYS A 170 15.77 11.41 -1.21
C LYS A 170 16.74 12.58 -1.13
N ASP A 171 18.01 12.30 -0.90
CA ASP A 171 19.10 13.28 -0.82
C ASP A 171 20.24 12.93 -1.79
N PRO A 172 19.99 12.76 -3.09
CA PRO A 172 20.98 12.21 -4.03
C PRO A 172 22.21 13.12 -4.22
N GLU A 173 22.11 14.40 -3.87
CA GLU A 173 23.17 15.41 -3.93
C GLU A 173 23.24 16.16 -2.59
N PRO A 174 23.92 15.61 -1.57
CA PRO A 174 23.90 16.17 -0.22
C PRO A 174 24.54 17.56 -0.19
N LYS A 175 24.04 18.39 0.73
CA LYS A 175 24.57 19.74 0.96
C LYS A 175 26.05 19.68 1.29
N LEU A 176 26.84 20.51 0.60
CA LEU A 176 28.29 20.58 0.78
C LEU A 176 28.71 21.52 1.93
N ASP A 177 27.83 21.89 2.85
CA ASP A 177 28.21 22.69 4.03
C ASP A 177 28.71 21.80 5.18
N ALA A 178 29.49 22.40 6.08
CA ALA A 178 30.11 21.68 7.19
C ALA A 178 29.09 21.20 8.23
N ASP A 179 28.03 21.96 8.45
CA ASP A 179 27.02 21.64 9.47
C ASP A 179 26.18 20.42 9.07
N ALA A 180 25.78 20.31 7.80
CA ALA A 180 25.10 19.14 7.27
C ALA A 180 25.95 17.87 7.42
N ARG A 181 27.26 17.95 7.12
CA ARG A 181 28.19 16.84 7.35
C ARG A 181 28.28 16.47 8.83
N ILE A 182 28.40 17.45 9.71
CA ILE A 182 28.42 17.24 11.16
C ILE A 182 27.14 16.54 11.62
N ARG A 183 25.97 16.94 11.11
CA ARG A 183 24.68 16.29 11.43
C ARG A 183 24.68 14.82 11.02
N SER A 184 25.06 14.49 9.78
CA SER A 184 25.13 13.09 9.32
C SER A 184 26.15 12.26 10.11
N LEU A 185 27.30 12.84 10.47
CA LEU A 185 28.31 12.15 11.28
C LEU A 185 27.85 11.93 12.73
N LYS A 186 27.05 12.84 13.31
CA LYS A 186 26.39 12.62 14.60
C LYS A 186 25.39 11.47 14.54
N SER A 187 24.60 11.36 13.47
CA SER A 187 23.68 10.24 13.29
C SER A 187 24.43 8.90 13.17
N ALA A 188 25.55 8.88 12.44
CA ALA A 188 26.43 7.71 12.35
C ALA A 188 27.11 7.36 13.69
N TRP A 189 27.50 8.38 14.47
CA TRP A 189 28.03 8.18 15.82
C TRP A 189 26.99 7.52 16.72
N GLY A 190 25.76 8.02 16.75
CA GLY A 190 24.67 7.40 17.50
C GLY A 190 24.42 5.94 17.08
N LEU A 191 24.51 5.63 15.79
CA LEU A 191 24.41 4.26 15.28
C LEU A 191 25.51 3.34 15.85
N ALA A 192 26.76 3.82 15.86
CA ALA A 192 27.88 3.06 16.44
C ALA A 192 27.73 2.85 17.95
N ASP A 193 27.20 3.85 18.67
CA ASP A 193 26.91 3.75 20.11
C ASP A 193 25.76 2.76 20.38
N GLY A 194 24.71 2.78 19.56
CA GLY A 194 23.63 1.79 19.60
C GLY A 194 24.13 0.37 19.34
N LEU A 195 25.08 0.19 18.42
CA LEU A 195 25.68 -1.12 18.17
C LEU A 195 26.53 -1.58 19.37
N HIS A 196 27.29 -0.67 19.99
CA HIS A 196 28.01 -0.97 21.24
C HIS A 196 27.06 -1.40 22.36
N PHE A 197 25.90 -0.74 22.47
CA PHE A 197 24.84 -1.09 23.39
C PHE A 197 24.36 -2.54 23.19
N LEU A 198 24.03 -2.94 21.95
CA LEU A 198 23.62 -4.32 21.63
C LEU A 198 24.69 -5.37 22.01
N HIS A 199 25.96 -5.03 21.80
CA HIS A 199 27.06 -5.96 22.03
C HIS A 199 27.44 -6.14 23.50
N THR A 200 27.13 -5.17 24.37
CA THR A 200 27.74 -5.16 25.72
C THR A 200 26.84 -4.73 26.88
N GLN A 201 25.78 -3.96 26.61
CA GLN A 201 25.00 -3.27 27.65
C GLN A 201 23.56 -3.78 27.79
N MET A 202 23.13 -4.67 26.90
CA MET A 202 21.80 -5.27 26.97
C MET A 202 21.64 -6.13 28.22
N LYS A 203 20.47 -5.99 28.86
CA LYS A 203 20.05 -6.80 29.99
C LYS A 203 18.62 -7.26 29.82
N THR A 204 18.33 -8.49 30.23
CA THR A 204 16.95 -9.00 30.33
C THR A 204 16.19 -8.31 31.48
N PRO A 205 14.84 -8.44 31.54
CA PRO A 205 14.05 -7.93 32.66
C PRO A 205 14.47 -8.43 34.05
N ASP A 206 15.04 -9.64 34.12
CA ASP A 206 15.64 -10.25 35.32
C ASP A 206 17.12 -9.90 35.49
N MET A 207 17.60 -8.85 34.82
CA MET A 207 18.93 -8.24 34.97
C MET A 207 20.11 -9.13 34.55
N GLN A 208 19.86 -10.20 33.80
CA GLN A 208 20.93 -11.02 33.22
C GLN A 208 21.54 -10.31 32.01
N LYS A 209 22.87 -10.43 31.86
CA LYS A 209 23.57 -9.86 30.70
C LYS A 209 23.12 -10.59 29.43
N MET A 210 22.83 -9.83 28.38
CA MET A 210 22.52 -10.34 27.06
C MET A 210 23.49 -9.74 26.05
N VAL A 211 23.89 -10.52 25.05
CA VAL A 211 24.66 -10.01 23.91
C VAL A 211 23.87 -10.30 22.64
N CYS A 212 23.61 -9.27 21.85
CA CYS A 212 22.90 -9.37 20.58
C CYS A 212 23.83 -9.02 19.43
N TYR A 213 24.00 -9.93 18.47
CA TYR A 213 24.69 -9.71 17.21
C TYR A 213 23.67 -9.50 16.10
N HIS A 214 23.82 -8.46 15.29
CA HIS A 214 22.83 -8.12 14.26
C HIS A 214 22.87 -9.06 13.06
N MET A 215 24.09 -9.37 12.57
CA MET A 215 24.41 -10.33 11.50
C MET A 215 23.95 -9.97 10.07
N ASP A 216 23.13 -8.93 9.89
CA ASP A 216 22.75 -8.40 8.57
C ASP A 216 22.66 -6.86 8.60
N LEU A 217 23.69 -6.22 9.13
CA LEU A 217 23.72 -4.76 9.20
C LEU A 217 24.03 -4.17 7.81
N LYS A 218 23.10 -3.41 7.26
CA LYS A 218 23.19 -2.77 5.94
C LYS A 218 22.36 -1.49 5.89
N PRO A 219 22.56 -0.58 4.92
CA PRO A 219 21.83 0.68 4.85
C PRO A 219 20.31 0.54 4.83
N SER A 220 19.75 -0.48 4.16
CA SER A 220 18.30 -0.74 4.16
C SER A 220 17.73 -1.18 5.52
N ASN A 221 18.58 -1.63 6.44
CA ASN A 221 18.21 -2.01 7.82
C ASN A 221 18.46 -0.87 8.83
N ILE A 222 18.81 0.33 8.38
CA ILE A 222 18.94 1.53 9.22
C ILE A 222 17.78 2.47 8.89
N LEU A 223 16.94 2.76 9.87
CA LEU A 223 15.78 3.64 9.70
C LEU A 223 16.05 5.06 10.21
N ILE A 224 15.48 6.04 9.53
CA ILE A 224 15.67 7.47 9.79
C ILE A 224 14.42 8.07 10.42
N PHE A 225 14.61 8.83 11.51
CA PHE A 225 13.56 9.56 12.21
C PHE A 225 14.00 11.01 12.44
N LYS A 226 13.03 11.89 12.73
CA LYS A 226 13.34 13.23 13.24
C LYS A 226 13.89 13.09 14.65
N ASP A 227 14.96 13.82 14.97
CA ASP A 227 15.44 13.88 16.34
C ASP A 227 14.58 14.84 17.16
N THR A 228 13.79 14.30 18.08
CA THR A 228 12.87 15.06 18.94
C THR A 228 13.40 15.27 20.35
N ARG A 229 14.67 14.90 20.61
CA ARG A 229 15.30 15.06 21.92
C ARG A 229 15.53 16.53 22.25
N GLN A 230 15.54 16.85 23.53
CA GLN A 230 15.77 18.22 23.99
C GLN A 230 17.16 18.70 23.54
N GLY A 231 17.21 19.84 22.85
CA GLY A 231 18.44 20.44 22.33
C GLY A 231 18.80 20.04 20.89
N SER A 232 18.02 19.18 20.25
CA SER A 232 18.20 18.84 18.83
C SER A 232 17.64 19.94 17.92
N HIS A 233 18.29 20.19 16.80
CA HIS A 233 17.84 21.12 15.76
C HIS A 233 16.69 20.50 14.95
N GLU A 234 15.83 21.32 14.33
CA GLU A 234 14.68 20.81 13.53
C GLU A 234 15.11 19.92 12.34
N GLU A 235 16.33 20.16 11.83
CA GLU A 235 16.94 19.36 10.76
C GLU A 235 17.73 18.14 11.26
N ASP A 236 17.86 17.93 12.57
CA ASP A 236 18.61 16.79 13.11
C ASP A 236 17.83 15.49 12.90
N LEU A 237 18.56 14.48 12.44
CA LEU A 237 18.03 13.14 12.18
C LEU A 237 18.66 12.13 13.13
N ILE A 238 17.86 11.20 13.62
CA ILE A 238 18.33 10.06 14.39
C ILE A 238 18.21 8.78 13.56
N TRP A 239 19.28 7.99 13.54
CA TRP A 239 19.33 6.72 12.83
C TRP A 239 19.20 5.59 13.82
N LYS A 240 18.29 4.64 13.55
CA LYS A 240 18.03 3.49 14.41
C LYS A 240 18.34 2.18 13.68
N VAL A 241 19.06 1.27 14.33
CA VAL A 241 19.23 -0.12 13.85
C VAL A 241 17.87 -0.81 13.89
N SER A 242 17.52 -1.51 12.81
CA SER A 242 16.26 -2.24 12.66
C SER A 242 16.48 -3.61 12.04
N ASP A 243 15.43 -4.43 12.03
CA ASP A 243 15.41 -5.79 11.45
C ASP A 243 16.36 -6.82 12.09
N PHE A 244 16.00 -7.22 13.31
CA PHE A 244 16.69 -8.27 14.07
C PHE A 244 16.35 -9.70 13.60
N GLY A 245 15.76 -9.88 12.40
CA GLY A 245 15.36 -11.21 11.89
C GLY A 245 16.53 -12.17 11.65
N MET A 246 17.74 -11.63 11.44
CA MET A 246 18.99 -12.39 11.31
C MET A 246 19.79 -12.47 12.61
N SER A 247 19.33 -11.84 13.69
CA SER A 247 20.18 -11.65 14.87
C SER A 247 20.49 -12.95 15.60
N ARG A 248 21.59 -12.94 16.35
CA ARG A 248 21.96 -14.02 17.27
C ARG A 248 22.09 -13.47 18.67
N VAL A 249 21.52 -14.17 19.64
CA VAL A 249 21.52 -13.73 21.02
C VAL A 249 22.13 -14.78 21.92
N LYS A 250 23.11 -14.33 22.71
CA LYS A 250 23.76 -15.13 23.74
C LYS A 250 23.31 -14.70 25.13
N MET A 251 22.91 -15.68 25.94
CA MET A 251 22.53 -15.49 27.34
C MET A 251 23.30 -16.45 28.26
N PRO A 252 23.79 -15.97 29.42
CA PRO A 252 24.28 -16.82 30.50
C PRO A 252 23.13 -17.71 31.02
N HIS A 253 23.43 -18.96 31.37
CA HIS A 253 22.42 -19.87 31.91
C HIS A 253 22.23 -19.66 33.42
N ASN A 254 20.98 -19.64 33.89
CA ASN A 254 20.61 -19.50 35.29
C ASN A 254 20.26 -20.87 35.91
N SER A 255 21.18 -21.83 35.87
CA SER A 255 21.02 -23.12 36.59
C SER A 255 22.31 -23.51 37.30
N THR A 256 22.19 -23.92 38.55
CA THR A 256 23.21 -24.41 39.50
C THR A 256 23.91 -25.71 39.07
N SER A 257 23.91 -26.07 37.79
CA SER A 257 24.55 -27.27 37.25
C SER A 257 25.78 -26.90 36.42
N PRO A 258 27.00 -27.35 36.78
CA PRO A 258 28.26 -26.91 36.16
C PRO A 258 28.48 -27.31 34.68
N ASN A 259 27.56 -28.07 34.06
CA ASN A 259 27.84 -28.82 32.82
C ASN A 259 26.88 -28.57 31.64
N VAL A 260 26.15 -27.45 31.60
CA VAL A 260 25.31 -27.09 30.42
C VAL A 260 25.69 -25.70 29.92
N GLY A 261 26.19 -25.62 28.68
CA GLY A 261 26.78 -24.42 28.07
C GLY A 261 25.81 -23.26 27.82
N GLU A 262 26.38 -22.12 27.38
CA GLU A 262 25.64 -20.89 27.00
C GLU A 262 24.44 -21.17 26.09
N ARG A 263 23.29 -20.50 26.32
CA ARG A 263 22.16 -20.58 25.39
C ARG A 263 22.40 -19.59 24.23
N ASP A 264 22.61 -20.13 23.03
CA ASP A 264 22.70 -19.37 21.78
C ASP A 264 21.37 -19.49 21.02
N ILE A 265 20.73 -18.37 20.77
CA ILE A 265 19.44 -18.29 20.07
C ILE A 265 19.68 -17.63 18.71
N ASP A 266 19.40 -18.38 17.64
CA ASP A 266 19.59 -17.95 16.24
C ASP A 266 18.22 -17.62 15.62
N PHE A 267 17.89 -16.34 15.45
CA PHE A 267 16.59 -15.92 14.92
C PHE A 267 16.36 -16.41 13.47
N ASN A 268 17.43 -16.70 12.72
CA ASN A 268 17.37 -17.17 11.34
C ASN A 268 16.67 -18.54 11.21
N THR A 269 16.71 -19.40 12.24
CA THR A 269 16.06 -20.71 12.18
C THR A 269 14.54 -20.64 12.27
N MET A 270 13.99 -19.53 12.77
CA MET A 270 12.58 -19.37 13.15
C MET A 270 11.64 -18.97 12.01
N PHE A 271 12.13 -18.17 11.07
CA PHE A 271 11.30 -17.54 10.04
C PHE A 271 11.55 -18.15 8.65
N ASN A 272 10.53 -18.13 7.79
CA ASN A 272 10.70 -18.45 6.38
C ASN A 272 11.44 -17.32 5.68
N LYS A 273 12.56 -17.64 5.03
CA LYS A 273 13.23 -16.71 4.14
C LYS A 273 12.43 -16.57 2.85
N ASN A 274 12.18 -15.35 2.42
CA ASN A 274 11.71 -15.06 1.08
C ASN A 274 12.85 -15.36 0.09
N THR A 275 12.75 -16.45 -0.67
CA THR A 275 13.73 -16.82 -1.72
C THR A 275 13.78 -15.83 -2.88
N HIS A 276 12.84 -14.89 -2.94
CA HIS A 276 12.72 -13.88 -4.00
C HIS A 276 13.26 -12.49 -3.62
N SER A 277 13.74 -12.25 -2.39
CA SER A 277 14.30 -10.92 -2.04
C SER A 277 15.78 -10.73 -2.40
N ASP A 278 16.48 -11.79 -2.81
CA ASP A 278 17.90 -11.72 -3.23
C ASP A 278 18.06 -11.29 -4.70
N THR A 279 16.97 -11.07 -5.44
CA THR A 279 17.02 -10.67 -6.86
C THR A 279 17.01 -9.15 -7.05
N MET A 280 18.16 -8.53 -6.79
CA MET A 280 18.62 -7.29 -7.46
C MET A 280 20.16 -7.31 -7.68
N SER A 281 20.75 -8.47 -7.93
CA SER A 281 22.06 -8.56 -8.59
C SER A 281 22.03 -9.67 -9.62
N GLY A 282 21.95 -9.28 -10.90
CA GLY A 282 21.99 -10.20 -12.02
C GLY A 282 23.40 -10.76 -12.22
N THR A 283 23.63 -12.00 -11.77
CA THR A 283 24.45 -13.00 -12.47
C THR A 283 24.29 -14.36 -11.78
N GLN A 284 23.81 -15.35 -12.53
CA GLN A 284 23.73 -16.75 -12.10
C GLN A 284 25.14 -17.25 -11.75
N GLY A 285 25.38 -17.65 -10.49
CA GLY A 285 26.61 -18.35 -10.10
C GLY A 285 27.02 -18.29 -8.62
N ARG A 286 26.64 -17.27 -7.85
CA ARG A 286 26.95 -17.15 -6.40
C ARG A 286 25.81 -16.41 -5.68
N VAL A 287 24.77 -17.13 -5.26
CA VAL A 287 23.57 -16.55 -4.63
C VAL A 287 23.83 -16.32 -3.13
N GLY A 288 23.66 -15.08 -2.64
CA GLY A 288 23.23 -14.82 -1.26
C GLY A 288 24.19 -14.13 -0.28
N ILE A 289 25.33 -13.57 -0.71
CA ILE A 289 26.21 -12.82 0.21
C ILE A 289 25.88 -11.33 0.10
N GLY A 290 25.42 -10.73 1.21
CA GLY A 290 25.19 -9.29 1.27
C GLY A 290 26.49 -8.50 1.13
N THR A 291 26.47 -7.44 0.31
CA THR A 291 27.60 -6.53 0.01
C THR A 291 28.37 -6.03 1.24
N TYR A 292 27.70 -5.95 2.39
CA TYR A 292 28.23 -5.41 3.64
C TYR A 292 28.81 -6.46 4.59
N LEU A 293 28.64 -7.76 4.28
CA LEU A 293 29.12 -8.84 5.14
C LEU A 293 30.64 -9.04 5.01
N PRO A 294 31.30 -9.50 6.08
CA PRO A 294 32.72 -9.83 6.06
C PRO A 294 33.00 -11.23 5.50
N SER A 295 34.26 -11.54 5.22
CA SER A 295 34.64 -12.83 4.62
C SER A 295 34.34 -14.06 5.48
N GLU A 296 34.33 -13.94 6.82
CA GLU A 296 33.94 -15.06 7.69
C GLU A 296 32.46 -15.47 7.55
N ALA A 297 31.61 -14.62 6.97
CA ALA A 297 30.21 -14.96 6.69
C ALA A 297 30.11 -16.11 5.66
N LEU A 298 31.19 -16.34 4.90
CA LEU A 298 31.34 -17.45 3.96
C LEU A 298 31.71 -18.76 4.66
N SER A 299 32.15 -18.71 5.92
CA SER A 299 32.56 -19.92 6.63
C SER A 299 31.35 -20.78 7.00
N PRO A 300 31.37 -22.08 6.67
CA PRO A 300 30.31 -23.01 7.09
C PRO A 300 30.24 -23.18 8.62
N GLU A 301 31.27 -22.78 9.35
CA GLU A 301 31.39 -22.91 10.82
C GLU A 301 30.58 -21.85 11.60
N ARG A 302 29.83 -20.96 10.93
CA ARG A 302 29.01 -19.88 11.54
C ARG A 302 29.79 -19.04 12.56
N SER A 303 31.01 -18.65 12.20
CA SER A 303 31.98 -17.97 13.06
C SER A 303 31.78 -16.45 13.22
N MET A 304 30.67 -15.90 12.71
CA MET A 304 30.34 -14.48 12.86
C MET A 304 30.07 -14.11 14.33
N ASN A 305 30.51 -12.92 14.72
CA ASN A 305 30.33 -12.37 16.06
C ASN A 305 30.18 -10.83 16.03
N GLN A 306 30.30 -10.14 17.17
CA GLN A 306 30.21 -8.68 17.24
C GLN A 306 31.18 -7.94 16.29
N LYS A 307 32.33 -8.53 15.97
CA LYS A 307 33.34 -7.98 15.05
C LYS A 307 32.90 -8.06 13.59
N SER A 308 31.97 -8.96 13.26
CA SER A 308 31.33 -9.02 11.95
C SER A 308 30.34 -7.85 11.76
N ASP A 309 29.61 -7.47 12.81
CA ASP A 309 28.78 -6.25 12.78
C ASP A 309 29.65 -4.99 12.65
N VAL A 310 30.81 -4.94 13.32
CA VAL A 310 31.76 -3.82 13.22
C VAL A 310 32.29 -3.64 11.78
N TRP A 311 32.58 -4.74 11.08
CA TRP A 311 32.93 -4.67 9.65
C TRP A 311 31.81 -4.05 8.81
N SER A 312 30.58 -4.53 9.04
CA SER A 312 29.40 -4.06 8.33
C SER A 312 29.14 -2.57 8.57
N LEU A 313 29.27 -2.13 9.83
CA LEU A 313 29.22 -0.71 10.21
C LEU A 313 30.32 0.10 9.51
N GLY A 314 31.54 -0.43 9.43
CA GLY A 314 32.64 0.20 8.70
C GLY A 314 32.33 0.40 7.21
N CYS A 315 31.70 -0.58 6.57
CA CYS A 315 31.25 -0.49 5.19
C CYS A 315 30.22 0.64 5.01
N ILE A 316 29.25 0.74 5.94
CA ILE A 316 28.22 1.80 5.93
C ILE A 316 28.84 3.18 6.12
N ILE A 317 29.81 3.33 7.04
CA ILE A 317 30.52 4.59 7.24
C ILE A 317 31.33 4.95 5.97
N SER A 318 32.01 3.99 5.35
CA SER A 318 32.73 4.22 4.08
C SER A 318 31.80 4.73 2.95
N VAL A 319 30.60 4.14 2.83
CA VAL A 319 29.55 4.59 1.90
C VAL A 319 29.04 5.99 2.27
N LEU A 320 28.85 6.28 3.56
CA LEU A 320 28.44 7.61 4.02
C LEU A 320 29.46 8.69 3.63
N PHE A 321 30.76 8.47 3.85
CA PHE A 321 31.79 9.43 3.41
C PHE A 321 31.82 9.62 1.90
N THR A 322 31.49 8.57 1.14
CA THR A 322 31.36 8.66 -0.32
C THR A 322 30.18 9.56 -0.69
N HIS A 323 29.03 9.34 -0.04
CA HIS A 323 27.83 10.15 -0.22
C HIS A 323 28.08 11.62 0.12
N LEU A 324 28.64 11.94 1.29
CA LEU A 324 28.89 13.31 1.75
C LEU A 324 29.86 14.11 0.84
N GLU A 325 30.56 13.43 -0.06
CA GLU A 325 31.52 14.02 -1.00
C GLU A 325 31.00 14.05 -2.45
N GLU A 326 30.31 12.99 -2.89
CA GLU A 326 29.99 12.72 -4.30
C GLU A 326 28.51 12.35 -4.54
N GLY A 327 27.68 12.33 -3.49
CA GLY A 327 26.27 11.98 -3.56
C GLY A 327 26.00 10.52 -3.98
N ALA A 328 24.78 10.28 -4.45
CA ALA A 328 24.33 8.97 -4.92
C ALA A 328 25.16 8.44 -6.10
N GLU A 329 25.65 9.32 -6.96
CA GLU A 329 26.48 8.94 -8.10
C GLU A 329 27.86 8.43 -7.67
N GLY A 330 28.46 9.04 -6.65
CA GLY A 330 29.69 8.52 -6.05
C GLY A 330 29.51 7.14 -5.43
N ILE A 331 28.36 6.89 -4.79
CA ILE A 331 28.01 5.56 -4.27
C ILE A 331 27.98 4.55 -5.42
N LYS A 332 27.26 4.81 -6.52
CA LYS A 332 27.21 3.91 -7.69
C LYS A 332 28.59 3.59 -8.25
N GLN A 333 29.41 4.63 -8.46
CA GLN A 333 30.79 4.44 -8.94
C GLN A 333 31.63 3.61 -7.97
N TYR A 334 31.40 3.76 -6.67
CA TYR A 334 32.09 2.98 -5.65
C TYR A 334 31.67 1.50 -5.67
N HIS A 335 30.37 1.21 -5.82
CA HIS A 335 29.85 -0.15 -6.06
C HIS A 335 30.46 -0.76 -7.33
N GLU A 336 30.41 -0.04 -8.45
CA GLU A 336 30.95 -0.52 -9.73
C GLU A 336 32.46 -0.76 -9.70
N SER A 337 33.20 0.02 -8.93
CA SER A 337 34.65 -0.16 -8.78
C SER A 337 34.98 -1.43 -8.01
N ARG A 338 34.24 -1.75 -6.94
CA ARG A 338 34.35 -3.04 -6.24
C ARG A 338 33.91 -4.20 -7.14
N ARG A 339 32.77 -4.03 -7.83
CA ARG A 339 32.21 -5.01 -8.77
C ARG A 339 33.19 -5.44 -9.85
N ARG A 340 33.87 -4.47 -10.47
CA ARG A 340 34.89 -4.73 -11.50
C ARG A 340 36.11 -5.46 -10.93
N GLU A 341 36.51 -5.14 -9.70
CA GLU A 341 37.69 -5.76 -9.09
C GLU A 341 37.45 -7.22 -8.69
N ASN A 342 36.26 -7.55 -8.19
CA ASN A 342 35.94 -8.85 -7.62
C ASN A 342 35.32 -9.84 -8.64
N GLY A 343 35.22 -9.47 -9.92
CA GLY A 343 34.63 -10.35 -10.93
C GLY A 343 33.11 -10.47 -10.83
N ASN A 344 32.43 -9.32 -10.73
CA ASN A 344 30.97 -9.14 -10.67
C ASN A 344 30.31 -9.26 -9.28
N THR A 345 31.09 -9.26 -8.21
CA THR A 345 30.57 -9.21 -6.84
C THR A 345 30.97 -7.91 -6.12
N GLU A 346 30.18 -7.41 -5.18
CA GLU A 346 30.34 -6.03 -4.67
C GLU A 346 31.04 -5.91 -3.30
N GLU A 347 31.55 -7.02 -2.76
CA GLU A 347 32.04 -7.09 -1.40
C GLU A 347 33.24 -6.17 -1.16
N PHE A 348 33.40 -5.74 0.09
CA PHE A 348 34.54 -4.93 0.53
C PHE A 348 35.85 -5.74 0.63
N PHE A 349 35.79 -7.04 0.35
CA PHE A 349 36.95 -7.93 0.27
C PHE A 349 36.94 -8.66 -1.08
N LYS A 350 38.09 -9.24 -1.43
CA LYS A 350 38.34 -10.02 -2.63
C LYS A 350 39.01 -11.34 -2.26
N GLU A 351 38.58 -12.40 -2.92
CA GLU A 351 39.22 -13.71 -2.85
C GLU A 351 40.51 -13.73 -3.69
N THR A 352 41.59 -14.28 -3.14
CA THR A 352 42.88 -14.46 -3.80
C THR A 352 43.40 -15.88 -3.55
N TYR A 353 44.42 -16.31 -4.31
CA TYR A 353 45.04 -17.62 -4.11
C TYR A 353 45.61 -17.84 -2.69
N LEU A 354 45.91 -16.76 -1.95
CA LEU A 354 46.45 -16.79 -0.59
C LEU A 354 45.38 -16.54 0.48
N GLY A 355 44.09 -16.61 0.13
CA GLY A 355 42.96 -16.27 1.00
C GLY A 355 42.35 -14.91 0.64
N TYR A 356 41.71 -14.24 1.59
CA TYR A 356 41.00 -12.99 1.35
C TYR A 356 41.92 -11.77 1.48
N LYS A 357 41.57 -10.67 0.80
CA LYS A 357 42.16 -9.33 0.95
C LYS A 357 41.08 -8.26 0.90
N VAL A 358 41.27 -7.14 1.59
CA VAL A 358 40.39 -5.98 1.39
C VAL A 358 40.51 -5.52 -0.07
N SER A 359 39.38 -5.22 -0.71
CA SER A 359 39.34 -4.73 -2.09
C SER A 359 40.19 -3.46 -2.22
N SER A 360 41.03 -3.39 -3.25
CA SER A 360 41.87 -2.22 -3.51
C SER A 360 41.03 -1.01 -3.92
N ALA A 361 39.83 -1.21 -4.48
CA ALA A 361 38.85 -0.18 -4.76
C ALA A 361 38.39 0.57 -3.51
N VAL A 362 38.35 -0.09 -2.33
CA VAL A 362 38.07 0.56 -1.04
C VAL A 362 39.13 1.62 -0.73
N LYS A 363 40.40 1.22 -0.75
CA LYS A 363 41.53 2.13 -0.49
C LYS A 363 41.64 3.22 -1.55
N GLN A 364 41.35 2.90 -2.81
CA GLN A 364 41.35 3.88 -3.90
C GLN A 364 40.25 4.93 -3.71
N CYS A 365 39.04 4.50 -3.35
CA CYS A 365 37.94 5.40 -3.03
C CYS A 365 38.31 6.31 -1.85
N HIS A 366 38.79 5.75 -0.74
CA HIS A 366 39.18 6.54 0.42
C HIS A 366 40.26 7.58 0.10
N ARG A 367 41.29 7.23 -0.67
CA ARG A 367 42.31 8.20 -1.14
C ARG A 367 41.71 9.30 -2.00
N LYS A 368 40.77 8.97 -2.90
CA LYS A 368 40.03 9.93 -3.72
C LYS A 368 39.24 10.91 -2.84
N LEU A 369 38.52 10.41 -1.83
CA LEU A 369 37.74 11.22 -0.89
C LEU A 369 38.64 12.17 -0.08
N ILE A 370 39.77 11.68 0.44
CA ILE A 370 40.75 12.51 1.17
C ILE A 370 41.33 13.62 0.27
N ALA A 371 41.67 13.29 -0.99
CA ALA A 371 42.19 14.27 -1.95
C ALA A 371 41.15 15.34 -2.30
N LYS A 372 39.88 14.95 -2.44
CA LYS A 372 38.78 15.88 -2.69
C LYS A 372 38.49 16.79 -1.48
N ALA A 373 38.45 16.23 -0.28
CA ALA A 373 38.32 17.00 0.95
C ALA A 373 39.43 18.06 1.07
N ASN A 374 40.69 17.67 0.84
CA ASN A 374 41.83 18.60 0.81
C ASN A 374 41.69 19.69 -0.25
N SER A 375 41.16 19.36 -1.42
CA SER A 375 40.95 20.30 -2.52
C SER A 375 39.82 21.28 -2.24
N ARG A 376 38.77 20.86 -1.51
CA ARG A 376 37.65 21.73 -1.08
C ARG A 376 38.06 22.64 0.07
N ASN A 377 38.64 22.06 1.12
CA ASN A 377 39.08 22.76 2.32
C ASN A 377 40.24 21.98 2.96
N PRO A 378 41.48 22.50 2.99
CA PRO A 378 42.61 21.82 3.62
C PRO A 378 42.36 21.41 5.07
N LEU A 379 41.51 22.14 5.81
CA LEU A 379 41.12 21.79 7.18
C LEU A 379 40.21 20.56 7.24
N GLU A 380 39.41 20.30 6.20
CA GLU A 380 38.56 19.09 6.12
C GLU A 380 39.34 17.82 5.77
N LYS A 381 40.57 17.96 5.25
CA LYS A 381 41.44 16.81 5.02
C LYS A 381 41.67 16.01 6.31
N ASP A 382 41.92 16.71 7.42
CA ASP A 382 42.24 16.08 8.70
C ASP A 382 41.11 15.15 9.19
N PRO A 383 39.86 15.60 9.40
CA PRO A 383 38.80 14.73 9.88
C PRO A 383 38.47 13.58 8.91
N VAL A 384 38.49 13.82 7.59
CA VAL A 384 38.23 12.75 6.60
C VAL A 384 39.33 11.69 6.62
N SER A 385 40.59 12.11 6.58
CA SER A 385 41.74 11.19 6.64
C SER A 385 41.79 10.44 7.97
N PHE A 386 41.42 11.12 9.06
CA PHE A 386 41.40 10.56 10.41
C PHE A 386 40.41 9.40 10.55
N MET A 387 39.22 9.53 9.97
CA MET A 387 38.19 8.48 10.02
C MET A 387 38.43 7.37 9.01
N LEU A 388 38.71 7.70 7.74
CA LEU A 388 38.89 6.69 6.68
C LEU A 388 40.17 5.86 6.91
N GLY A 389 41.26 6.49 7.37
CA GLY A 389 42.47 5.77 7.77
C GLY A 389 42.24 4.87 8.98
N PHE A 390 41.36 5.24 9.91
CA PHE A 390 40.97 4.37 11.01
C PHE A 390 40.18 3.15 10.53
N LEU A 391 39.21 3.34 9.61
CA LEU A 391 38.46 2.21 9.03
C LEU A 391 39.41 1.19 8.40
N GLU A 392 40.37 1.64 7.58
CA GLU A 392 41.34 0.75 6.95
C GLU A 392 42.20 -0.02 7.96
N ASN A 393 42.68 0.66 9.01
CA ASN A 393 43.65 0.08 9.93
C ASN A 393 43.04 -0.74 11.08
N ARG A 394 41.79 -0.47 11.46
CA ARG A 394 41.19 -1.05 12.67
C ARG A 394 39.83 -1.72 12.46
N VAL A 395 39.15 -1.46 11.34
CA VAL A 395 37.83 -2.05 11.04
C VAL A 395 37.92 -3.05 9.89
N PHE A 396 38.54 -2.68 8.77
CA PHE A 396 38.75 -3.55 7.61
C PHE A 396 39.96 -4.47 7.79
N GLN A 397 40.00 -5.18 8.92
CA GLN A 397 40.93 -6.28 9.16
C GLN A 397 40.25 -7.60 8.82
N LEU A 398 40.93 -8.50 8.11
CA LEU A 398 40.30 -9.76 7.68
C LEU A 398 40.08 -10.70 8.86
N ASP A 399 41.07 -10.82 9.74
CA ASP A 399 40.90 -11.55 11.00
C ASP A 399 40.02 -10.72 11.94
N GLN A 400 38.93 -11.33 12.39
CA GLN A 400 37.99 -10.71 13.32
C GLN A 400 38.64 -10.28 14.63
N ARG A 401 39.71 -10.97 15.07
CA ARG A 401 40.43 -10.69 16.33
C ARG A 401 41.18 -9.36 16.29
N ASP A 402 41.59 -8.93 15.09
CA ASP A 402 42.33 -7.69 14.88
C ASP A 402 41.41 -6.47 14.76
N ARG A 403 40.10 -6.68 14.56
CA ARG A 403 39.12 -5.60 14.46
C ARG A 403 38.87 -4.96 15.83
N CYS A 404 38.68 -3.63 15.86
CA CYS A 404 38.25 -2.92 17.05
C CYS A 404 36.80 -3.27 17.44
N ASP A 405 36.31 -2.78 18.57
CA ASP A 405 34.90 -2.92 18.96
C ASP A 405 34.05 -1.71 18.50
N ALA A 406 32.73 -1.82 18.61
CA ALA A 406 31.79 -0.77 18.21
C ALA A 406 31.97 0.52 19.04
N LYS A 407 32.38 0.41 20.31
CA LYS A 407 32.69 1.58 21.16
C LYS A 407 33.84 2.39 20.57
N THR A 408 34.92 1.73 20.15
CA THR A 408 36.06 2.38 19.52
C THR A 408 35.66 3.12 18.24
N VAL A 409 34.73 2.54 17.46
CA VAL A 409 34.17 3.22 16.26
C VAL A 409 33.36 4.45 16.66
N ALA A 410 32.53 4.35 17.70
CA ALA A 410 31.74 5.47 18.23
C ALA A 410 32.65 6.61 18.73
N ASP A 411 33.66 6.30 19.53
CA ASP A 411 34.64 7.26 20.04
C ASP A 411 35.39 7.95 18.89
N ARG A 412 35.74 7.20 17.83
CA ARG A 412 36.39 7.74 16.64
C ARG A 412 35.49 8.68 15.85
N LEU A 413 34.21 8.33 15.67
CA LEU A 413 33.23 9.20 15.00
C LEU A 413 32.99 10.47 15.81
N LYS A 414 32.89 10.36 17.14
CA LYS A 414 32.80 11.52 18.03
C LYS A 414 33.99 12.47 17.86
N GLU A 415 35.22 11.95 17.87
CA GLU A 415 36.41 12.78 17.64
C GLU A 415 36.43 13.39 16.23
N THR A 416 35.96 12.64 15.22
CA THR A 416 35.82 13.15 13.84
C THR A 416 34.83 14.33 13.78
N VAL A 417 33.72 14.25 14.50
CA VAL A 417 32.74 15.34 14.63
C VAL A 417 33.38 16.58 15.28
N GLU A 418 34.13 16.41 16.36
CA GLU A 418 34.82 17.54 17.02
C GLU A 418 35.87 18.19 16.10
N ARG A 419 36.62 17.38 15.33
CA ARG A 419 37.58 17.89 14.33
C ARG A 419 36.88 18.67 13.22
N TYR A 420 35.71 18.24 12.76
CA TYR A 420 34.90 18.96 11.77
C TYR A 420 34.39 20.32 12.28
N LYS A 421 34.03 20.44 13.57
CA LYS A 421 33.64 21.75 14.13
C LYS A 421 34.77 22.79 14.04
N GLY A 422 36.02 22.32 14.09
CA GLY A 422 37.22 23.16 13.92
C GLY A 422 37.51 23.61 12.49
N THR A 423 36.76 23.15 11.48
CA THR A 423 37.02 23.49 10.06
C THR A 423 36.20 24.65 9.53
N ALA A 424 35.28 25.20 10.33
CA ALA A 424 34.46 26.36 9.97
C ALA A 424 35.33 27.60 9.72
N VAL A 425 35.34 28.09 8.47
CA VAL A 425 36.04 29.31 8.09
C VAL A 425 35.19 30.53 8.50
N PRO A 426 35.76 31.56 9.14
CA PRO A 426 35.02 32.78 9.46
C PRO A 426 34.44 33.44 8.20
N GLU A 427 33.20 33.92 8.28
CA GLU A 427 32.29 34.35 7.20
C GLU A 427 32.85 35.31 6.12
N LYS A 428 34.03 35.88 6.32
CA LYS A 428 34.61 36.92 5.45
C LYS A 428 35.22 36.41 4.13
N SER A 429 35.42 35.11 3.96
CA SER A 429 35.99 34.54 2.71
C SER A 429 34.93 33.99 1.72
N ALA A 430 33.64 34.06 2.06
CA ALA A 430 32.55 33.49 1.25
C ALA A 430 32.29 34.27 -0.06
N GLU A 431 32.76 35.52 -0.19
CA GLU A 431 32.56 36.33 -1.39
C GLU A 431 33.49 35.95 -2.55
N GLN A 432 34.71 35.48 -2.27
CA GLN A 432 35.65 35.06 -3.32
C GLN A 432 35.28 33.71 -3.96
N LEU A 433 34.61 32.81 -3.21
CA LEU A 433 34.12 31.53 -3.72
C LEU A 433 32.86 31.65 -4.57
N LYS A 434 32.05 32.71 -4.40
CA LYS A 434 30.89 33.00 -5.26
C LYS A 434 31.31 33.40 -6.68
N SER A 435 32.45 34.07 -6.82
CA SER A 435 32.95 34.54 -8.12
C SER A 435 33.39 33.40 -9.05
N LYS A 436 33.98 32.32 -8.50
CA LYS A 436 34.33 31.12 -9.28
C LYS A 436 33.11 30.28 -9.71
N ARG A 437 31.99 30.35 -8.99
CA ARG A 437 30.74 29.62 -9.33
C ARG A 437 30.00 30.22 -10.54
N HIS A 438 30.19 31.52 -10.83
CA HIS A 438 29.53 32.16 -11.97
C HIS A 438 30.14 31.79 -13.33
N LEU A 439 31.43 31.42 -13.38
CA LEU A 439 32.10 31.01 -14.61
C LEU A 439 31.68 29.61 -15.06
N LEU A 440 31.39 28.69 -14.13
CA LEU A 440 30.97 27.33 -14.46
C LEU A 440 29.52 27.24 -14.95
N LYS A 441 28.64 28.14 -14.49
CA LYS A 441 27.24 28.25 -14.98
C LYS A 441 27.13 28.75 -16.42
N LYS A 442 28.16 29.42 -16.95
CA LYS A 442 28.17 29.92 -18.34
C LYS A 442 28.42 28.83 -19.38
N PHE A 443 29.01 27.69 -18.99
CA PHE A 443 29.24 26.57 -19.91
C PHE A 443 28.09 25.55 -19.97
N THR A 444 27.10 25.65 -19.07
CA THR A 444 25.93 24.76 -19.06
C THR A 444 24.68 25.36 -19.71
N SER A 445 24.65 26.68 -19.97
CA SER A 445 23.45 27.35 -20.53
C SER A 445 23.27 27.15 -22.05
N LEU A 446 24.11 26.35 -22.71
CA LEU A 446 23.90 25.93 -24.10
C LEU A 446 23.13 24.60 -24.21
N SER A 447 22.88 23.90 -23.09
CA SER A 447 22.07 22.67 -23.07
C SER A 447 20.61 22.89 -22.68
N GLU A 448 20.21 24.10 -22.31
CA GLU A 448 18.83 24.45 -21.90
C GLU A 448 17.88 24.76 -23.08
N MET A 449 18.34 24.66 -24.33
CA MET A 449 17.50 24.84 -25.53
C MET A 449 17.14 23.54 -26.27
N MET A 450 17.35 22.37 -25.65
CA MET A 450 16.87 21.08 -26.17
C MET A 450 16.48 20.12 -25.04
N LYS A 451 15.42 20.44 -24.29
CA LYS A 451 14.66 19.44 -23.51
C LYS A 451 13.17 19.76 -23.56
N GLY A 452 12.58 19.51 -24.74
CA GLY A 452 11.17 19.19 -24.83
C GLY A 452 10.90 17.82 -24.20
N SER A 453 9.80 17.76 -23.43
CA SER A 453 9.08 16.57 -22.95
C SER A 453 9.90 15.48 -22.25
N LYS A 454 9.98 15.57 -20.92
CA LYS A 454 9.91 14.37 -20.07
C LYS A 454 8.43 14.00 -19.94
N SER A 455 7.99 12.98 -20.66
CA SER A 455 6.73 12.28 -20.38
C SER A 455 6.87 11.55 -19.04
N GLN A 456 6.40 12.18 -17.97
CA GLN A 456 5.88 11.44 -16.83
C GLN A 456 4.58 10.80 -17.29
N ASP A 457 4.41 9.48 -17.10
CA ASP A 457 3.08 8.88 -17.11
C ASP A 457 2.34 9.42 -15.87
N GLY A 458 1.75 10.60 -16.05
CA GLY A 458 1.17 11.42 -15.02
C GLY A 458 -0.30 11.10 -14.81
N VAL A 459 -0.61 10.35 -13.76
CA VAL A 459 -1.97 10.35 -13.21
C VAL A 459 -2.17 11.71 -12.55
N GLN A 460 -2.98 12.56 -13.20
CA GLN A 460 -3.36 13.86 -12.66
C GLN A 460 -4.57 13.69 -11.74
N HIS A 461 -4.53 14.32 -10.56
CA HIS A 461 -5.61 14.28 -9.58
C HIS A 461 -6.34 15.63 -9.55
N TRP A 462 -7.67 15.59 -9.63
CA TRP A 462 -8.54 16.77 -9.55
C TRP A 462 -9.61 16.61 -8.48
N SER A 463 -9.96 17.72 -7.83
CA SER A 463 -11.12 17.80 -6.94
C SER A 463 -12.36 18.22 -7.75
N LEU A 464 -13.51 17.59 -7.53
CA LEU A 464 -14.75 17.98 -8.20
C LEU A 464 -15.35 19.21 -7.52
N GLY A 465 -15.73 20.23 -8.29
CA GLY A 465 -16.36 21.49 -7.86
C GLY A 465 -17.83 21.33 -7.45
N ILE A 466 -18.10 20.34 -6.59
CA ILE A 466 -19.43 19.99 -6.11
C ILE A 466 -19.61 20.64 -4.73
N PRO A 467 -20.74 21.34 -4.45
CA PRO A 467 -20.97 21.97 -3.15
C PRO A 467 -20.95 20.94 -2.01
N THR A 468 -20.14 21.17 -0.98
CA THR A 468 -20.27 20.46 0.30
C THR A 468 -21.52 20.96 1.04
N PRO A 469 -22.38 20.08 1.59
CA PRO A 469 -22.19 18.66 1.90
C PRO A 469 -23.02 17.71 1.01
N VAL A 470 -22.90 17.75 -0.31
CA VAL A 470 -23.64 16.81 -1.18
C VAL A 470 -22.96 15.43 -1.21
N SER A 471 -23.63 14.40 -0.68
CA SER A 471 -23.19 13.00 -0.77
C SER A 471 -23.52 12.42 -2.15
N LEU A 472 -22.51 11.93 -2.86
CA LEU A 472 -22.68 11.31 -4.17
C LEU A 472 -23.12 9.85 -4.03
N LYS A 473 -24.18 9.47 -4.76
CA LYS A 473 -24.75 8.12 -4.81
C LYS A 473 -24.14 7.23 -5.87
N GLY A 474 -23.72 7.82 -7.00
CA GLY A 474 -23.16 7.06 -8.12
C GLY A 474 -22.66 7.93 -9.26
N CYS A 475 -22.08 7.28 -10.26
CA CYS A 475 -21.59 7.89 -11.48
C CYS A 475 -21.70 6.95 -12.68
N ASP A 476 -21.65 7.52 -13.89
CA ASP A 476 -21.64 6.81 -15.16
C ASP A 476 -20.86 7.61 -16.20
N THR A 477 -20.34 6.96 -17.25
CA THR A 477 -19.48 7.59 -18.26
C THR A 477 -19.87 7.19 -19.68
N SER A 478 -19.84 8.13 -20.62
CA SER A 478 -20.06 7.89 -22.06
C SER A 478 -18.75 7.70 -22.82
N LEU A 479 -18.81 7.23 -24.09
CA LEU A 479 -17.59 6.96 -24.88
C LEU A 479 -16.81 8.19 -25.30
N ASP A 480 -17.40 9.37 -25.24
CA ASP A 480 -16.70 10.64 -25.50
C ASP A 480 -15.98 11.18 -24.26
N GLY A 481 -16.00 10.43 -23.15
CA GLY A 481 -15.36 10.82 -21.89
C GLY A 481 -16.21 11.77 -21.03
N SER A 482 -17.48 11.99 -21.37
CA SER A 482 -18.40 12.70 -20.49
C SER A 482 -18.77 11.84 -19.28
N ILE A 483 -18.91 12.47 -18.13
CA ILE A 483 -19.16 11.82 -16.84
C ILE A 483 -20.38 12.47 -16.21
N ILE A 484 -21.30 11.65 -15.71
CA ILE A 484 -22.39 12.11 -14.85
C ILE A 484 -22.20 11.60 -13.42
N TYR A 485 -22.42 12.48 -12.46
CA TYR A 485 -22.53 12.14 -11.04
C TYR A 485 -23.92 12.50 -10.53
N TRP A 486 -24.43 11.74 -9.58
CA TRP A 486 -25.70 12.07 -8.93
C TRP A 486 -25.65 11.91 -7.42
N SER A 487 -26.50 12.67 -6.74
CA SER A 487 -26.80 12.61 -5.30
C SER A 487 -28.30 12.36 -5.10
N ASP A 488 -28.81 12.48 -3.88
CA ASP A 488 -30.26 12.40 -3.61
C ASP A 488 -31.09 13.38 -4.45
N SER A 489 -30.58 14.60 -4.65
CA SER A 489 -31.36 15.69 -5.24
C SER A 489 -30.68 16.37 -6.43
N TRP A 490 -29.43 16.03 -6.74
CA TRP A 490 -28.67 16.70 -7.81
C TRP A 490 -28.09 15.73 -8.84
N LEU A 491 -28.10 16.16 -10.10
CA LEU A 491 -27.28 15.62 -11.19
C LEU A 491 -26.18 16.63 -11.55
N PHE A 492 -24.96 16.14 -11.77
CA PHE A 492 -23.80 16.93 -12.17
C PHE A 492 -23.19 16.33 -13.44
N LEU A 493 -23.12 17.12 -14.51
CA LEU A 493 -22.53 16.73 -15.79
C LEU A 493 -21.13 17.33 -15.93
N PHE A 494 -20.16 16.51 -16.31
CA PHE A 494 -18.80 16.89 -16.66
C PHE A 494 -18.49 16.41 -18.07
N THR A 495 -17.95 17.29 -18.89
CA THR A 495 -17.49 16.99 -20.25
C THR A 495 -16.09 17.56 -20.48
N SER A 496 -15.51 17.33 -21.66
CA SER A 496 -14.24 17.95 -22.08
C SER A 496 -14.27 19.49 -22.06
N ALA A 497 -15.45 20.11 -22.06
CA ALA A 497 -15.63 21.56 -21.98
C ALA A 497 -15.74 22.09 -20.54
N SER A 498 -15.62 21.21 -19.52
CA SER A 498 -15.65 21.61 -18.11
C SER A 498 -14.48 22.52 -17.76
N THR A 499 -14.75 23.69 -17.16
CA THR A 499 -13.71 24.66 -16.82
C THR A 499 -12.85 24.18 -15.66
N MET A 500 -11.53 24.29 -15.80
CA MET A 500 -10.54 23.93 -14.78
C MET A 500 -10.00 25.18 -14.08
N ASP A 501 -10.09 25.22 -12.75
CA ASP A 501 -9.30 26.17 -11.96
C ASP A 501 -7.89 25.58 -11.77
N VAL A 502 -6.96 25.97 -12.65
CA VAL A 502 -5.57 25.48 -12.68
C VAL A 502 -4.83 25.77 -11.36
N LYS A 503 -5.22 26.81 -10.62
CA LYS A 503 -4.56 27.18 -9.35
C LYS A 503 -5.04 26.34 -8.16
N LYS A 504 -6.24 25.77 -8.25
CA LYS A 504 -6.86 24.98 -7.16
C LYS A 504 -7.05 23.50 -7.50
N SER A 505 -6.72 23.09 -8.72
CA SER A 505 -6.97 21.73 -9.24
C SER A 505 -8.43 21.30 -9.09
N VAL A 506 -9.37 22.23 -9.32
CA VAL A 506 -10.81 21.98 -9.19
C VAL A 506 -11.47 21.95 -10.57
N LEU A 507 -12.21 20.88 -10.87
CA LEU A 507 -13.00 20.71 -12.08
C LEU A 507 -14.45 21.13 -11.82
N GLN A 508 -14.95 22.14 -12.51
CA GLN A 508 -16.34 22.60 -12.36
C GLN A 508 -17.28 21.85 -13.32
N PRO A 509 -18.45 21.38 -12.86
CA PRO A 509 -19.41 20.73 -13.74
C PRO A 509 -20.01 21.75 -14.72
N ILE A 510 -20.21 21.32 -15.96
CA ILE A 510 -20.79 22.13 -17.03
C ILE A 510 -22.31 22.20 -16.94
N GLY A 511 -22.95 21.21 -16.32
CA GLY A 511 -24.40 21.16 -16.09
C GLY A 511 -24.73 20.72 -14.67
N LYS A 512 -25.72 21.38 -14.06
CA LYS A 512 -26.30 20.98 -12.76
C LYS A 512 -27.82 20.95 -12.89
N TYR A 513 -28.46 19.89 -12.41
CA TYR A 513 -29.91 19.81 -12.35
C TYR A 513 -30.35 19.42 -10.94
N LYS A 514 -31.25 20.20 -10.34
CA LYS A 514 -31.84 19.93 -9.02
C LYS A 514 -33.22 19.31 -9.21
N LEU A 515 -33.46 18.18 -8.54
CA LEU A 515 -34.77 17.56 -8.49
C LEU A 515 -35.74 18.47 -7.73
N GLU A 516 -36.92 18.72 -8.31
CA GLU A 516 -37.97 19.53 -7.68
C GLU A 516 -38.59 18.82 -6.47
N ASP A 517 -39.03 19.61 -5.49
CA ASP A 517 -39.61 19.10 -4.25
C ASP A 517 -40.90 18.29 -4.55
N GLY A 518 -40.98 17.06 -4.01
CA GLY A 518 -42.10 16.14 -4.24
C GLY A 518 -41.85 15.08 -5.34
N ASN A 519 -40.75 15.16 -6.08
CA ASN A 519 -40.34 14.13 -7.06
C ASN A 519 -39.45 13.02 -6.47
N GLY A 520 -39.34 12.96 -5.13
CA GLY A 520 -38.58 11.92 -4.44
C GLY A 520 -37.07 12.13 -4.48
N PHE A 521 -36.31 11.06 -4.75
CA PHE A 521 -34.84 11.09 -4.83
C PHE A 521 -34.33 10.37 -6.08
N TRP A 522 -33.19 10.79 -6.62
CA TRP A 522 -32.52 10.07 -7.70
C TRP A 522 -32.10 8.67 -7.24
N THR A 523 -32.35 7.67 -8.09
CA THR A 523 -32.00 6.27 -7.87
C THR A 523 -30.84 5.83 -8.75
N ALA A 524 -30.93 6.10 -10.05
CA ALA A 524 -29.89 5.79 -11.02
C ALA A 524 -29.87 6.86 -12.13
N ALA A 525 -28.70 7.08 -12.72
CA ALA A 525 -28.56 7.83 -13.95
C ALA A 525 -27.58 7.14 -14.89
N LYS A 526 -27.85 7.23 -16.19
CA LYS A 526 -27.04 6.68 -17.28
C LYS A 526 -26.82 7.72 -18.35
N ILE A 527 -25.61 7.78 -18.90
CA ILE A 527 -25.22 8.78 -19.91
C ILE A 527 -24.80 8.10 -21.22
N SER A 528 -25.21 8.70 -22.32
CA SER A 528 -24.71 8.42 -23.67
C SER A 528 -24.30 9.73 -24.33
N ARG A 529 -23.69 9.66 -25.52
CA ARG A 529 -23.37 10.85 -26.33
C ARG A 529 -24.57 11.77 -26.65
N ARG A 530 -25.80 11.28 -26.53
CA ARG A 530 -27.02 11.99 -26.95
C ARG A 530 -27.99 12.28 -25.81
N TYR A 531 -28.04 11.41 -24.81
CA TYR A 531 -29.03 11.46 -23.75
C TYR A 531 -28.42 11.14 -22.39
N VAL A 532 -28.93 11.81 -21.36
CA VAL A 532 -28.89 11.34 -19.98
C VAL A 532 -30.26 10.81 -19.63
N VAL A 533 -30.34 9.60 -19.09
CA VAL A 533 -31.57 9.01 -18.56
C VAL A 533 -31.40 8.82 -17.06
N ALA A 534 -32.27 9.41 -16.26
CA ALA A 534 -32.22 9.30 -14.80
C ALA A 534 -33.58 8.93 -14.23
N THR A 535 -33.60 8.12 -13.17
CA THR A 535 -34.83 7.63 -12.54
C THR A 535 -34.91 8.03 -11.08
N THR A 536 -36.14 8.09 -10.56
CA THR A 536 -36.43 8.50 -9.18
C THR A 536 -37.27 7.48 -8.42
N THR A 537 -37.14 7.52 -7.08
CA THR A 537 -38.03 6.86 -6.12
C THR A 537 -38.98 7.86 -5.49
N GLY A 538 -40.29 7.72 -5.72
CA GLY A 538 -41.31 8.50 -5.02
C GLY A 538 -42.75 8.12 -5.40
N GLY A 539 -43.56 7.71 -4.41
CA GLY A 539 -44.99 7.39 -4.57
C GLY A 539 -45.30 6.15 -5.43
N ASP A 540 -46.59 5.96 -5.77
CA ASP A 540 -47.16 4.79 -6.49
C ASP A 540 -46.59 4.54 -7.92
N SER A 541 -45.52 5.23 -8.35
CA SER A 541 -44.90 5.04 -9.67
C SER A 541 -43.52 5.71 -9.78
N SER A 542 -42.53 5.03 -10.36
CA SER A 542 -41.22 5.65 -10.69
C SER A 542 -41.34 6.62 -11.85
N LYS A 543 -40.61 7.75 -11.79
CA LYS A 543 -40.48 8.68 -12.92
C LYS A 543 -39.11 8.52 -13.59
N CYS A 544 -39.10 8.59 -14.92
CA CYS A 544 -37.93 8.57 -15.78
C CYS A 544 -37.74 9.96 -16.41
N PHE A 545 -36.60 10.57 -16.18
CA PHE A 545 -36.19 11.86 -16.71
C PHE A 545 -35.22 11.64 -17.86
N ILE A 546 -35.54 12.18 -19.03
CA ILE A 546 -34.69 12.11 -20.21
C ILE A 546 -34.20 13.52 -20.53
N PHE A 547 -32.90 13.73 -20.41
CA PHE A 547 -32.23 14.96 -20.80
C PHE A 547 -31.51 14.74 -22.12
N ARG A 548 -31.63 15.71 -23.03
CA ARG A 548 -30.81 15.73 -24.24
C ARG A 548 -29.47 16.40 -23.95
N ILE A 549 -28.42 15.86 -24.54
CA ILE A 549 -27.10 16.48 -24.58
C ILE A 549 -26.92 17.05 -25.99
N GLN A 550 -26.94 18.39 -26.14
CA GLN A 550 -26.69 19.02 -27.43
C GLN A 550 -25.19 18.95 -27.76
N GLY A 551 -24.83 18.12 -28.73
CA GLY A 551 -23.48 18.02 -29.29
C GLY A 551 -23.44 18.49 -30.74
N GLY A 552 -22.99 19.71 -30.96
CA GLY A 552 -22.64 20.26 -32.28
C GLY A 552 -21.40 21.15 -32.13
N GLN A 553 -20.56 21.23 -33.16
CA GLN A 553 -19.19 21.81 -33.17
C GLN A 553 -19.01 23.25 -32.63
N ALA A 554 -20.04 23.90 -32.07
CA ALA A 554 -19.95 25.23 -31.47
C ALA A 554 -20.78 25.44 -30.18
N ALA A 555 -21.43 24.41 -29.62
CA ALA A 555 -22.25 24.56 -28.41
C ALA A 555 -21.69 23.72 -27.24
N THR A 556 -21.53 24.36 -26.08
CA THR A 556 -21.17 23.70 -24.82
C THR A 556 -22.30 22.78 -24.36
N PRO A 557 -22.05 21.48 -24.10
CA PRO A 557 -23.09 20.55 -23.67
C PRO A 557 -23.59 20.90 -22.26
N SER A 558 -24.80 21.44 -22.17
CA SER A 558 -25.56 21.61 -20.94
C SER A 558 -26.80 20.71 -20.97
N PHE A 559 -27.42 20.47 -19.80
CA PHE A 559 -28.80 19.97 -19.78
C PHE A 559 -29.69 20.95 -20.56
N GLU A 560 -30.62 20.47 -21.38
CA GLU A 560 -31.68 21.34 -21.94
C GLU A 560 -32.50 21.98 -20.82
N GLU A 561 -33.13 23.13 -21.10
CA GLU A 561 -33.84 23.94 -20.09
C GLU A 561 -34.99 23.19 -19.38
N THR A 562 -35.51 22.09 -19.95
CA THR A 562 -36.49 21.20 -19.29
C THR A 562 -36.35 19.73 -19.75
N PRO A 563 -36.22 18.75 -18.83
CA PRO A 563 -36.22 17.33 -19.19
C PRO A 563 -37.61 16.81 -19.56
N SER A 564 -37.67 15.80 -20.42
CA SER A 564 -38.91 15.03 -20.61
C SER A 564 -39.11 14.07 -19.45
N ILE A 565 -40.32 14.04 -18.88
CA ILE A 565 -40.63 13.23 -17.69
C ILE A 565 -41.68 12.17 -18.06
N ILE A 566 -41.30 10.91 -17.92
CA ILE A 566 -42.15 9.75 -18.24
C ILE A 566 -42.48 9.01 -16.96
N ARG A 567 -43.78 8.73 -16.75
CA ARG A 567 -44.25 7.89 -15.63
C ARG A 567 -44.12 6.43 -16.02
N LEU A 568 -43.35 5.66 -15.25
CA LEU A 568 -43.19 4.22 -15.45
C LEU A 568 -44.19 3.47 -14.57
N SER A 569 -44.79 2.43 -15.13
CA SER A 569 -45.78 1.61 -14.44
C SER A 569 -45.18 0.88 -13.23
N ASN A 570 -43.90 0.51 -13.32
CA ASN A 570 -43.21 -0.24 -12.27
C ASN A 570 -41.98 0.50 -11.74
N PRO A 571 -41.61 0.31 -10.45
CA PRO A 571 -40.38 0.84 -9.89
C PRO A 571 -39.13 0.32 -10.63
N VAL A 572 -38.23 1.23 -10.99
CA VAL A 572 -36.96 0.88 -11.66
C VAL A 572 -35.90 0.51 -10.64
N GLN A 573 -35.45 -0.74 -10.65
CA GLN A 573 -34.39 -1.21 -9.75
C GLN A 573 -33.01 -1.26 -10.39
N LYS A 574 -32.94 -1.42 -11.72
CA LYS A 574 -31.71 -1.42 -12.51
C LYS A 574 -31.99 -0.68 -13.82
N LEU A 575 -31.04 0.14 -14.26
CA LEU A 575 -31.15 0.97 -15.46
C LEU A 575 -29.87 0.83 -16.26
N ASP A 576 -30.01 0.67 -17.57
CA ASP A 576 -28.89 0.75 -18.50
C ASP A 576 -29.27 1.42 -19.82
N LEU A 577 -28.30 2.04 -20.48
CA LEU A 577 -28.49 2.79 -21.71
C LEU A 577 -27.46 2.33 -22.74
N VAL A 578 -27.92 1.84 -23.89
CA VAL A 578 -27.01 1.34 -24.92
C VAL A 578 -26.43 2.51 -25.71
N GLU A 579 -25.11 2.62 -25.65
CA GLU A 579 -24.33 3.66 -26.29
C GLU A 579 -24.53 3.69 -27.82
N ASN A 580 -24.63 4.90 -28.40
CA ASN A 580 -24.96 5.17 -29.81
C ASN A 580 -26.32 4.63 -30.30
N SER A 581 -27.16 4.11 -29.40
CA SER A 581 -28.55 3.78 -29.68
C SER A 581 -29.49 4.75 -28.96
N ASN A 582 -30.77 4.72 -29.34
CA ASN A 582 -31.81 5.40 -28.56
C ASN A 582 -32.51 4.39 -27.64
N ILE A 583 -31.85 3.33 -27.16
CA ILE A 583 -32.54 2.23 -26.47
C ILE A 583 -32.13 2.20 -25.00
N VAL A 584 -33.15 2.25 -24.15
CA VAL A 584 -33.05 2.16 -22.69
C VAL A 584 -33.55 0.80 -22.22
N PHE A 585 -32.88 0.25 -21.22
CA PHE A 585 -33.25 -0.97 -20.55
C PHE A 585 -33.46 -0.73 -19.07
N TRP A 586 -34.48 -1.34 -18.50
CA TRP A 586 -34.67 -1.33 -17.05
C TRP A 586 -35.22 -2.65 -16.53
N VAL A 587 -34.94 -2.95 -15.27
CA VAL A 587 -35.48 -4.14 -14.59
C VAL A 587 -36.42 -3.70 -13.47
N SER A 588 -37.59 -4.32 -13.44
CA SER A 588 -38.59 -4.15 -12.38
C SER A 588 -39.07 -5.50 -11.86
N GLU A 589 -39.69 -5.46 -10.68
CA GLU A 589 -40.38 -6.63 -10.10
C GLU A 589 -41.58 -7.02 -10.96
N ASP A 590 -41.87 -8.33 -11.04
CA ASP A 590 -43.07 -8.82 -11.69
C ASP A 590 -44.25 -8.71 -10.70
N GLU A 591 -45.26 -7.91 -11.04
CA GLU A 591 -46.44 -7.66 -10.19
C GLU A 591 -47.27 -8.93 -9.90
N HIS A 592 -47.12 -9.98 -10.72
CA HIS A 592 -47.87 -11.22 -10.58
C HIS A 592 -47.08 -12.34 -9.92
N ASP A 593 -45.74 -12.26 -9.91
CA ASP A 593 -44.86 -13.30 -9.35
C ASP A 593 -43.54 -12.70 -8.81
N ASN A 594 -43.49 -12.46 -7.51
CA ASN A 594 -42.31 -11.91 -6.82
C ASN A 594 -41.07 -12.83 -6.89
N SER A 595 -41.18 -14.05 -7.43
CA SER A 595 -40.03 -14.92 -7.74
C SER A 595 -39.35 -14.58 -9.06
N ARG A 596 -39.92 -13.67 -9.85
CA ARG A 596 -39.42 -13.26 -11.17
C ARG A 596 -39.21 -11.76 -11.25
N SER A 597 -38.60 -11.34 -12.36
CA SER A 597 -38.47 -9.93 -12.70
C SER A 597 -38.67 -9.74 -14.20
N ILE A 598 -38.98 -8.52 -14.60
CA ILE A 598 -39.22 -8.18 -16.00
C ILE A 598 -38.09 -7.24 -16.45
N LEU A 599 -37.39 -7.63 -17.51
CA LEU A 599 -36.48 -6.77 -18.25
C LEU A 599 -37.27 -6.06 -19.34
N PHE A 600 -37.33 -4.74 -19.26
CA PHE A 600 -37.95 -3.89 -20.25
C PHE A 600 -36.90 -3.35 -21.21
N ARG A 601 -37.30 -3.19 -22.47
CA ARG A 601 -36.53 -2.56 -23.53
C ARG A 601 -37.44 -1.56 -24.22
N ALA A 602 -37.04 -0.30 -24.33
CA ALA A 602 -37.79 0.69 -25.09
C ALA A 602 -36.87 1.62 -25.86
N ARG A 603 -37.39 2.19 -26.94
CA ARG A 603 -36.72 3.20 -27.76
C ARG A 603 -37.16 4.60 -27.34
N VAL A 604 -36.20 5.46 -27.06
CA VAL A 604 -36.37 6.91 -26.92
C VAL A 604 -36.67 7.51 -28.29
N SER A 605 -37.91 7.95 -28.49
CA SER A 605 -38.40 8.55 -29.74
C SER A 605 -38.52 10.08 -29.65
N GLN A 606 -38.52 10.76 -30.79
CA GLN A 606 -38.78 12.21 -30.92
C GLN A 606 -40.19 12.42 -31.50
N PRO A 607 -40.91 13.49 -31.12
CA PRO A 607 -42.03 13.98 -31.91
C PRO A 607 -41.53 14.45 -33.29
N LEU A 608 -42.18 14.01 -34.37
CA LEU A 608 -41.94 14.52 -35.72
C LEU A 608 -42.56 15.92 -35.84
N LEU A 609 -41.75 16.96 -36.03
CA LEU A 609 -42.24 18.25 -36.53
C LEU A 609 -42.70 18.06 -37.99
N LEU A 610 -43.96 17.67 -38.18
CA LEU A 610 -44.64 17.80 -39.45
C LEU A 610 -45.03 19.26 -39.64
N SER A 611 -44.47 19.86 -40.68
CA SER A 611 -44.80 21.18 -41.18
C SER A 611 -46.26 21.28 -41.60
N SER A 612 -46.84 22.46 -41.32
CA SER A 612 -48.02 23.10 -41.91
C SER A 612 -49.34 23.05 -41.11
N GLU A 613 -49.79 24.27 -40.79
CA GLU A 613 -51.15 24.75 -40.56
C GLU A 613 -51.79 24.63 -39.16
N THR A 614 -51.62 25.74 -38.42
CA THR A 614 -52.63 26.42 -37.59
C THR A 614 -53.52 25.57 -36.68
N ARG A 615 -53.06 25.30 -35.45
CA ARG A 615 -53.92 25.20 -34.26
C ARG A 615 -53.23 25.81 -33.02
N PRO A 616 -53.99 26.42 -32.10
CA PRO A 616 -53.43 27.12 -30.94
C PRO A 616 -52.70 26.15 -30.02
N VAL A 617 -51.51 26.56 -29.60
CA VAL A 617 -50.58 25.83 -28.74
C VAL A 617 -51.20 25.66 -27.35
N SER A 618 -51.70 24.46 -27.07
CA SER A 618 -51.89 23.95 -25.72
C SER A 618 -51.59 22.45 -25.74
N GLN A 619 -50.68 22.03 -24.86
CA GLN A 619 -50.11 20.69 -24.66
C GLN A 619 -48.78 20.46 -25.39
N HIS A 620 -47.71 20.53 -24.59
CA HIS A 620 -46.36 20.10 -24.93
C HIS A 620 -46.39 18.61 -25.31
N GLU A 621 -45.96 18.26 -26.52
CA GLU A 621 -45.77 16.84 -26.89
C GLU A 621 -44.43 16.37 -26.33
N ASP A 622 -44.49 15.62 -25.23
CA ASP A 622 -43.35 15.07 -24.49
C ASP A 622 -42.58 13.99 -25.29
N ALA A 623 -41.33 13.70 -24.92
CA ALA A 623 -40.65 12.51 -25.43
C ALA A 623 -41.33 11.23 -24.89
N PHE A 624 -41.57 10.24 -25.75
CA PHE A 624 -42.20 8.96 -25.38
C PHE A 624 -41.26 7.77 -25.59
N LEU A 625 -41.39 6.77 -24.70
CA LEU A 625 -40.80 5.44 -24.90
C LEU A 625 -41.68 4.67 -25.91
N MET A 626 -41.13 4.41 -27.09
CA MET A 626 -41.75 3.61 -28.14
C MET A 626 -41.17 2.19 -28.14
N ASP A 627 -41.87 1.25 -28.79
CA ASP A 627 -41.40 -0.13 -28.97
C ASP A 627 -41.04 -0.80 -27.63
N GLU A 628 -41.91 -0.71 -26.62
CA GLU A 628 -41.70 -1.36 -25.32
C GLU A 628 -41.83 -2.88 -25.45
N TYR A 629 -40.73 -3.60 -25.22
CA TYR A 629 -40.70 -5.05 -25.12
C TYR A 629 -40.45 -5.48 -23.68
N ARG A 630 -41.09 -6.58 -23.28
CA ARG A 630 -41.00 -7.16 -21.94
C ARG A 630 -40.45 -8.57 -22.03
N PHE A 631 -39.36 -8.81 -21.32
CA PHE A 631 -38.68 -10.10 -21.26
C PHE A 631 -38.72 -10.63 -19.83
N LEU A 632 -39.24 -11.85 -19.66
CA LEU A 632 -39.37 -12.44 -18.33
C LEU A 632 -38.03 -13.04 -17.88
N LEU A 633 -37.53 -12.58 -16.73
CA LEU A 633 -36.36 -13.12 -16.07
C LEU A 633 -36.79 -14.14 -15.01
N LYS A 634 -36.06 -15.26 -14.95
CA LYS A 634 -36.32 -16.36 -14.00
C LYS A 634 -35.86 -16.05 -12.57
N TRP A 635 -35.27 -14.88 -12.34
CA TRP A 635 -34.71 -14.48 -11.06
C TRP A 635 -35.52 -13.32 -10.49
N PRO A 636 -35.74 -13.28 -9.17
CA PRO A 636 -36.37 -12.14 -8.54
C PRO A 636 -35.43 -10.94 -8.65
N VAL A 637 -36.00 -9.74 -8.74
CA VAL A 637 -35.22 -8.51 -8.95
C VAL A 637 -34.15 -8.28 -7.87
N SER A 638 -34.39 -8.76 -6.64
CA SER A 638 -33.43 -8.72 -5.53
C SER A 638 -32.15 -9.56 -5.75
N GLU A 639 -32.17 -10.54 -6.66
CA GLU A 639 -31.00 -11.33 -7.04
C GLU A 639 -30.23 -10.72 -8.21
N VAL A 640 -30.83 -9.79 -8.95
CA VAL A 640 -30.18 -9.07 -10.05
C VAL A 640 -29.37 -7.91 -9.48
N ILE A 641 -28.04 -8.02 -9.47
CA ILE A 641 -27.17 -6.99 -8.88
C ILE A 641 -26.65 -5.98 -9.91
N HIS A 642 -26.53 -6.37 -11.18
CA HIS A 642 -26.03 -5.48 -12.25
C HIS A 642 -26.59 -5.86 -13.63
N LEU A 643 -26.82 -4.85 -14.48
CA LEU A 643 -27.26 -4.97 -15.87
C LEU A 643 -26.28 -4.17 -16.74
N CYS A 644 -25.75 -4.78 -17.81
CA CYS A 644 -24.90 -4.10 -18.79
C CYS A 644 -25.17 -4.62 -20.20
N MET A 645 -25.66 -3.75 -21.09
CA MET A 645 -26.03 -4.05 -22.46
C MET A 645 -24.93 -3.57 -23.41
N LYS A 646 -24.45 -4.48 -24.25
CA LYS A 646 -23.43 -4.19 -25.27
C LYS A 646 -24.06 -3.66 -26.55
N THR A 647 -25.19 -4.24 -26.93
CA THR A 647 -25.96 -3.87 -28.12
C THR A 647 -27.45 -3.84 -27.79
N PRO A 648 -28.31 -3.33 -28.68
CA PRO A 648 -29.76 -3.39 -28.51
C PRO A 648 -30.38 -4.78 -28.34
N SER A 649 -29.61 -5.84 -28.57
CA SER A 649 -30.05 -7.24 -28.52
C SER A 649 -29.15 -8.15 -27.71
N GLU A 650 -28.02 -7.66 -27.19
CA GLU A 650 -27.06 -8.48 -26.45
C GLU A 650 -26.50 -7.73 -25.25
N GLY A 651 -26.39 -8.43 -24.12
CA GLY A 651 -25.86 -7.87 -22.89
C GLY A 651 -25.52 -8.93 -21.86
N TYR A 652 -25.35 -8.48 -20.63
CA TYR A 652 -24.90 -9.27 -19.50
C TYR A 652 -25.70 -8.90 -18.26
N LEU A 653 -26.17 -9.93 -17.55
CA LEU A 653 -26.86 -9.83 -16.27
C LEU A 653 -25.99 -10.44 -15.18
N VAL A 654 -25.83 -9.76 -14.06
CA VAL A 654 -25.09 -10.27 -12.92
C VAL A 654 -26.06 -10.62 -11.81
N ILE A 655 -25.98 -11.86 -11.33
CA ILE A 655 -26.97 -12.48 -10.45
C ILE A 655 -26.28 -13.00 -9.20
N ARG A 656 -26.87 -12.73 -8.04
CA ARG A 656 -26.47 -13.24 -6.74
C ARG A 656 -27.65 -13.96 -6.08
N PRO A 657 -27.67 -15.31 -6.06
CA PRO A 657 -28.76 -16.07 -5.44
C PRO A 657 -28.86 -15.80 -3.93
N LYS A 658 -30.07 -15.65 -3.38
CA LYS A 658 -30.27 -15.42 -1.93
C LYS A 658 -29.71 -16.55 -1.06
N ASN A 659 -29.80 -17.79 -1.54
CA ASN A 659 -29.36 -18.99 -0.81
C ASN A 659 -27.86 -19.28 -0.94
N GLN A 660 -27.14 -18.56 -1.81
CA GLN A 660 -25.70 -18.71 -2.04
C GLN A 660 -25.06 -17.31 -2.10
N SER A 661 -25.10 -16.59 -0.99
CA SER A 661 -24.67 -15.19 -0.86
C SER A 661 -23.22 -14.93 -1.30
N HIS A 662 -22.38 -15.96 -1.34
CA HIS A 662 -20.97 -15.93 -1.70
C HIS A 662 -20.70 -16.19 -3.20
N THR A 663 -21.72 -16.57 -3.97
CA THR A 663 -21.59 -16.93 -5.39
C THR A 663 -22.20 -15.84 -6.25
N VAL A 664 -21.45 -15.34 -7.24
CA VAL A 664 -21.96 -14.41 -8.25
C VAL A 664 -21.94 -15.10 -9.60
N SER A 665 -23.02 -15.02 -10.37
CA SER A 665 -23.07 -15.55 -11.73
C SER A 665 -23.25 -14.41 -12.73
N VAL A 666 -22.41 -14.38 -13.76
CA VAL A 666 -22.59 -13.50 -14.91
C VAL A 666 -23.27 -14.32 -16.01
N LYS A 667 -24.45 -13.88 -16.43
CA LYS A 667 -25.21 -14.48 -17.52
C LYS A 667 -25.09 -13.60 -18.76
N SER A 668 -24.68 -14.16 -19.89
CA SER A 668 -24.86 -13.48 -21.18
C SER A 668 -26.32 -13.59 -21.59
N VAL A 669 -26.90 -12.49 -22.06
CA VAL A 669 -28.30 -12.39 -22.49
C VAL A 669 -28.30 -12.07 -23.98
N SER A 670 -28.95 -12.91 -24.77
CA SER A 670 -29.26 -12.62 -26.17
C SER A 670 -30.76 -12.52 -26.35
N LEU A 671 -31.19 -11.39 -26.90
CA LEU A 671 -32.57 -11.06 -27.26
C LEU A 671 -32.84 -11.34 -28.76
N ALA A 672 -31.92 -12.06 -29.44
CA ALA A 672 -31.99 -12.31 -30.87
C ALA A 672 -32.93 -13.48 -31.20
N GLN A 673 -33.87 -13.22 -32.12
CA GLN A 673 -35.11 -13.93 -32.41
C GLN A 673 -36.17 -13.58 -31.37
N LEU A 674 -37.26 -12.91 -31.80
CA LEU A 674 -38.66 -13.19 -31.46
C LEU A 674 -39.56 -12.09 -32.05
N GLY A 675 -40.74 -12.51 -32.54
CA GLY A 675 -41.69 -11.67 -33.27
C GLY A 675 -42.67 -10.93 -32.34
N PRO A 676 -43.44 -9.96 -32.85
CA PRO A 676 -44.33 -9.16 -32.02
C PRO A 676 -45.47 -10.00 -31.45
N GLY A 677 -45.63 -10.04 -30.12
CA GLY A 677 -46.91 -10.39 -29.48
C GLY A 677 -46.92 -11.36 -28.30
N ASN A 678 -45.79 -11.90 -27.82
CA ASN A 678 -45.78 -12.80 -26.65
C ASN A 678 -44.74 -12.42 -25.59
N VAL A 679 -44.97 -12.83 -24.34
CA VAL A 679 -43.99 -12.73 -23.25
C VAL A 679 -42.81 -13.65 -23.58
N ASP A 680 -41.74 -13.06 -24.08
CA ASP A 680 -40.64 -13.77 -24.70
C ASP A 680 -39.55 -14.14 -23.69
N GLN A 681 -39.03 -15.37 -23.78
CA GLN A 681 -37.95 -15.85 -22.90
C GLN A 681 -36.58 -15.59 -23.54
N PRO A 682 -35.71 -14.75 -22.93
CA PRO A 682 -34.35 -14.53 -23.42
C PRO A 682 -33.48 -15.79 -23.32
N ARG A 683 -32.50 -15.91 -24.22
CA ARG A 683 -31.49 -16.99 -24.17
C ARG A 683 -30.33 -16.59 -23.26
N PHE A 684 -29.91 -17.52 -22.40
CA PHE A 684 -28.86 -17.29 -21.41
C PHE A 684 -27.66 -18.21 -21.62
N GLY A 685 -26.46 -17.63 -21.69
CA GLY A 685 -25.20 -18.35 -21.39
C GLY A 685 -24.79 -18.04 -19.95
N SER A 686 -24.03 -18.92 -19.29
CA SER A 686 -23.68 -18.71 -17.87
C SER A 686 -22.24 -18.99 -17.52
N PHE A 687 -21.69 -18.10 -16.70
CA PHE A 687 -20.46 -18.31 -15.94
C PHE A 687 -20.73 -18.05 -14.46
N THR A 688 -20.16 -18.87 -13.59
CA THR A 688 -20.36 -18.78 -12.13
C THR A 688 -19.01 -18.55 -11.48
N PHE A 689 -18.93 -17.52 -10.64
CA PHE A 689 -17.78 -17.22 -9.82
C PHE A 689 -18.00 -17.82 -8.44
N THR A 690 -17.14 -18.76 -8.06
CA THR A 690 -17.03 -19.25 -6.69
C THR A 690 -15.71 -18.76 -6.09
N PRO A 691 -15.73 -18.04 -4.97
CA PRO A 691 -14.49 -17.63 -4.31
C PRO A 691 -13.72 -18.85 -3.80
N GLU A 692 -12.47 -19.02 -4.21
CA GLU A 692 -11.53 -19.92 -3.56
C GLU A 692 -10.59 -19.10 -2.66
N GLY A 693 -10.84 -19.13 -1.35
CA GLY A 693 -10.01 -18.47 -0.36
C GLY A 693 -10.40 -18.81 1.09
N PRO A 694 -9.51 -18.65 2.09
CA PRO A 694 -9.68 -19.23 3.43
C PRO A 694 -10.61 -18.46 4.38
N SER A 695 -11.47 -17.56 3.91
CA SER A 695 -12.30 -16.70 4.78
C SER A 695 -13.76 -16.67 4.34
N GLY A 696 -14.66 -17.06 5.26
CA GLY A 696 -16.11 -17.18 5.03
C GLY A 696 -16.90 -15.86 4.99
N HIS A 697 -16.26 -14.73 4.69
CA HIS A 697 -16.92 -13.41 4.60
C HIS A 697 -16.67 -12.75 3.24
N THR A 698 -17.05 -13.42 2.16
CA THR A 698 -16.89 -12.98 0.76
C THR A 698 -18.13 -12.29 0.18
N SER A 699 -18.91 -11.57 0.99
CA SER A 699 -20.18 -10.94 0.57
C SER A 699 -20.04 -9.82 -0.50
N SER A 700 -18.83 -9.49 -0.98
CA SER A 700 -18.56 -8.31 -1.84
C SER A 700 -17.62 -8.54 -3.03
N LEU A 701 -17.56 -9.74 -3.62
CA LEU A 701 -16.66 -10.02 -4.76
C LEU A 701 -16.93 -9.18 -6.03
N PHE A 702 -18.13 -8.62 -6.19
CA PHE A 702 -18.52 -7.87 -7.38
C PHE A 702 -18.78 -6.40 -7.02
N THR A 703 -17.99 -5.50 -7.60
CA THR A 703 -18.18 -4.04 -7.48
C THR A 703 -18.90 -3.47 -8.69
N THR A 704 -18.42 -3.78 -9.90
CA THR A 704 -19.01 -3.34 -11.17
C THR A 704 -18.54 -4.23 -12.32
N SER A 705 -19.17 -4.12 -13.48
CA SER A 705 -18.68 -4.69 -14.72
C SER A 705 -18.85 -3.78 -15.93
N ALA A 706 -17.95 -3.92 -16.89
CA ALA A 706 -18.01 -3.26 -18.18
C ALA A 706 -17.76 -4.28 -19.30
N HIS A 707 -18.37 -4.08 -20.47
CA HIS A 707 -18.11 -4.93 -21.63
C HIS A 707 -16.88 -4.44 -22.41
N PHE A 708 -16.19 -5.34 -23.10
CA PHE A 708 -15.17 -4.92 -24.07
C PHE A 708 -15.80 -4.52 -25.40
N HIS A 709 -15.30 -3.44 -26.00
CA HIS A 709 -15.75 -3.00 -27.32
C HIS A 709 -15.49 -4.05 -28.41
N ASN A 710 -14.29 -4.64 -28.43
CA ASN A 710 -13.82 -5.45 -29.57
C ASN A 710 -13.80 -6.97 -29.33
N LYS A 711 -14.24 -7.46 -28.16
CA LYS A 711 -14.27 -8.90 -27.85
C LYS A 711 -15.52 -9.32 -27.07
N PRO A 712 -15.98 -10.58 -27.20
CA PRO A 712 -17.07 -11.10 -26.38
C PRO A 712 -16.55 -11.36 -24.96
N GLY A 713 -16.84 -10.45 -24.04
CA GLY A 713 -16.31 -10.50 -22.69
C GLY A 713 -16.71 -9.32 -21.83
N VAL A 714 -16.57 -9.50 -20.52
CA VAL A 714 -16.73 -8.44 -19.53
C VAL A 714 -15.48 -8.32 -18.68
N VAL A 715 -15.15 -7.09 -18.29
CA VAL A 715 -14.25 -6.81 -17.17
C VAL A 715 -15.10 -6.75 -15.92
N VAL A 716 -14.67 -7.44 -14.86
CA VAL A 716 -15.28 -7.38 -13.53
C VAL A 716 -14.27 -6.80 -12.56
N VAL A 717 -14.69 -5.85 -11.75
CA VAL A 717 -13.88 -5.28 -10.67
C VAL A 717 -14.28 -5.92 -9.34
N ALA A 718 -13.33 -6.56 -8.67
CA ALA A 718 -13.51 -7.10 -7.32
C ALA A 718 -12.99 -6.14 -6.25
N HIS A 719 -13.46 -6.32 -5.02
CA HIS A 719 -13.21 -5.43 -3.88
C HIS A 719 -11.72 -5.25 -3.53
N GLU A 720 -10.82 -6.16 -3.93
CA GLU A 720 -9.36 -5.99 -3.79
C GLU A 720 -8.72 -5.06 -4.86
N LYS A 721 -9.53 -4.29 -5.60
CA LYS A 721 -9.11 -3.51 -6.77
C LYS A 721 -8.49 -4.36 -7.89
N GLN A 722 -8.73 -5.67 -7.86
CA GLN A 722 -8.33 -6.59 -8.90
C GLN A 722 -9.36 -6.53 -10.05
N MET A 723 -8.85 -6.42 -11.27
CA MET A 723 -9.65 -6.45 -12.49
C MET A 723 -9.55 -7.83 -13.12
N PHE A 724 -10.68 -8.46 -13.38
CA PHE A 724 -10.78 -9.75 -14.04
C PHE A 724 -11.34 -9.59 -15.44
N GLU A 725 -10.62 -10.08 -16.45
CA GLU A 725 -11.12 -10.22 -17.81
C GLU A 725 -11.82 -11.58 -17.96
N ILE A 726 -13.08 -11.57 -18.40
CA ILE A 726 -13.89 -12.77 -18.62
C ILE A 726 -14.27 -12.83 -20.10
N GLY A 727 -13.71 -13.79 -20.82
CA GLY A 727 -14.09 -14.09 -22.21
C GLY A 727 -15.20 -15.12 -22.28
N PHE A 728 -16.21 -14.89 -23.13
CA PHE A 728 -17.23 -15.89 -23.44
C PHE A 728 -16.79 -16.65 -24.70
N SER A 729 -16.39 -17.92 -24.57
CA SER A 729 -16.16 -18.79 -25.72
C SER A 729 -17.51 -19.19 -26.32
N GLY A 730 -17.68 -18.93 -27.63
CA GLY A 730 -18.92 -19.26 -28.34
C GLY A 730 -19.23 -20.75 -28.28
N HIS A 731 -20.50 -21.10 -28.06
CA HIS A 731 -20.99 -22.47 -28.17
C HIS A 731 -20.64 -23.07 -29.54
N ARG A 732 -19.86 -24.16 -29.52
CA ARG A 732 -20.18 -25.37 -30.29
C ARG A 732 -20.26 -26.52 -29.30
N ASP A 733 -21.34 -27.28 -29.39
CA ASP A 733 -21.60 -28.50 -28.62
C ASP A 733 -20.34 -29.34 -28.41
N THR A 734 -19.98 -29.58 -27.15
CA THR A 734 -19.49 -30.87 -26.61
C THR A 734 -19.18 -30.71 -25.14
N ALA A 735 -19.58 -31.71 -24.36
CA ALA A 735 -19.32 -31.80 -22.92
C ALA A 735 -17.82 -31.68 -22.61
N ARG A 736 -17.42 -30.56 -22.00
CA ARG A 736 -16.25 -30.39 -21.12
C ARG A 736 -16.29 -28.96 -20.57
N ASP A 737 -16.10 -28.82 -19.26
CA ASP A 737 -16.04 -27.55 -18.56
C ASP A 737 -14.97 -26.61 -19.17
N PRO A 738 -15.27 -25.30 -19.30
CA PRO A 738 -14.30 -24.35 -19.83
C PRO A 738 -13.16 -24.11 -18.84
N VAL A 739 -11.94 -24.26 -19.33
CA VAL A 739 -10.68 -23.98 -18.62
C VAL A 739 -10.49 -22.47 -18.43
N LEU A 740 -10.13 -22.05 -17.21
CA LEU A 740 -9.64 -20.70 -16.92
C LEU A 740 -8.41 -20.39 -17.79
N ASN A 741 -8.51 -19.39 -18.67
CA ASN A 741 -7.34 -18.65 -19.14
C ASN A 741 -7.26 -17.34 -18.34
N ILE A 742 -6.55 -17.36 -17.22
CA ILE A 742 -6.11 -16.16 -16.53
C ILE A 742 -5.03 -15.53 -17.41
N ILE A 743 -5.40 -14.48 -18.15
CA ILE A 743 -4.40 -13.61 -18.78
C ILE A 743 -4.14 -12.49 -17.79
N ASP A 744 -3.12 -12.69 -16.94
CA ASP A 744 -2.47 -11.57 -16.26
C ASP A 744 -2.01 -10.59 -17.34
N SER A 745 -2.53 -9.36 -17.29
CA SER A 745 -2.04 -8.30 -18.17
C SER A 745 -0.58 -8.00 -17.81
N PRO A 746 0.39 -8.20 -18.72
CA PRO A 746 1.79 -8.03 -18.42
C PRO A 746 2.26 -6.62 -18.77
N GLY A 747 2.79 -5.91 -17.78
CA GLY A 747 3.92 -4.99 -17.96
C GLY A 747 4.94 -5.40 -16.89
N SER A 748 6.13 -5.91 -17.17
CA SER A 748 6.99 -5.82 -18.35
C SER A 748 7.83 -7.11 -18.48
N ALA A 749 7.94 -7.58 -19.73
CA ALA A 749 8.80 -8.63 -20.30
C ALA A 749 9.83 -9.35 -19.42
N VAL A 750 9.80 -10.70 -19.40
CA VAL A 750 10.87 -11.65 -19.79
C VAL A 750 10.18 -13.02 -20.00
N GLY A 751 10.17 -13.60 -21.20
CA GLY A 751 11.10 -14.67 -21.58
C GLY A 751 10.65 -16.04 -21.06
N ARG A 752 10.03 -16.85 -21.92
CA ARG A 752 9.71 -18.27 -21.68
C ARG A 752 10.99 -19.14 -21.70
N PRO A 753 10.95 -20.36 -21.13
CA PRO A 753 12.12 -21.22 -20.85
C PRO A 753 13.00 -21.54 -22.05
#